data_AF-A0A2K8YSP6-F1
#
_entry.id   AF-A0A2K8YSP6-F1
#
_cell.length_a   1.000
_cell.length_b   1.000
_cell.length_c   1.000
_cell.angle_alpha   90.00
_cell.angle_beta   90.00
_cell.angle_gamma   90.00
#
_symmetry.space_group_name_H-M   'P 1'
#
loop_
_entity.id
_entity.type
_entity.pdbx_description
1 polymer ?
#
loop_
_entity_poly.entity_id
_entity_poly.type
_entity_poly.pdbx_seq_one_letter_code
_entity_poly.pdbx_strand_id
1 'polypeptide(L)'
;MKNSLLLISLLLSTSVLVAQPSRQQMIEDTVVGWFTKLTLADKPVKPLLSGGQTFSIRQQEITNLFVQWMQQTYTPVSGIGVFRKRYYARKDQYFPHAYSAFFQTFDVDFRTLDKQGHFLPEPETGVPFQVVANWIAEANPAYYLNTPSQYLFTLVPEGYMDGDAFRKNFGGRDPKIHPNVYKYLTVVSSGGLTVYLVPGNKLPIRQLTKGEFIQLSDESFDRYLQQKKEDVARQFPSEKAQGEVMVLEQEKVKTYREKLKALRAKYSSKLNEPAVIQDMQPTIHTVDGFMDPFQIDASEKELGHAYGVYTYESTVNEKCLTDQPQWIAINFPYATKEDGRKKYELYRAITEHFNFDYVYDYFFDPSKVQGQPYKPVNEALLKATLANYSKRAYWKNAASTGTALPAGVLFQDDFANNEPGTRPNGWFFSSFGKASRVTTLKGFPGNWVQIGYNNKIDPTTLKKPLPENFTLDYDLATSPDFTTRTGGAVRLTLEGGMRGDGKTAATSIRVDVTSGNEANFSSNYRGQVKIEVISYPVDKSNFQMDAGGESILPQMVFTNRRNKVHVTLQKRSDRVTLFINDKQVATTADFKTKYGKPCAYCLIPTGIQFTTINWENISDDSENIKAYISNVKITKD
;
A
#
# COMPACT_ATOMS: atom_id res chain seq x y z
N MET A 1 61.06 48.61 -14.14
CA MET A 1 60.05 48.92 -15.18
C MET A 1 59.35 47.61 -15.50
N LYS A 2 58.13 47.38 -14.97
CA LYS A 2 56.82 47.76 -15.55
C LYS A 2 56.54 46.93 -16.83
N ASN A 3 55.47 46.16 -17.01
CA ASN A 3 54.26 45.85 -16.25
C ASN A 3 53.74 44.52 -16.83
N SER A 4 53.59 43.49 -16.00
CA SER A 4 52.79 42.30 -16.30
C SER A 4 51.42 42.53 -15.67
N LEU A 5 50.37 42.64 -16.48
CA LEU A 5 49.00 42.83 -15.99
C LEU A 5 48.07 41.79 -16.62
N LEU A 6 47.69 40.84 -15.75
CA LEU A 6 46.42 40.13 -15.65
C LEU A 6 45.55 40.04 -16.91
N LEU A 7 45.49 38.84 -17.48
CA LEU A 7 44.22 38.29 -17.97
C LEU A 7 43.99 36.93 -17.29
N ILE A 8 43.59 36.99 -16.03
CA ILE A 8 42.85 35.91 -15.37
C ILE A 8 41.49 35.91 -16.06
N SER A 9 41.41 35.23 -17.20
CA SER A 9 40.13 34.85 -17.79
C SER A 9 39.53 33.81 -16.87
N LEU A 10 38.56 34.30 -16.11
CA LEU A 10 37.65 33.59 -15.24
C LEU A 10 37.04 32.41 -16.02
N LEU A 11 37.68 31.24 -15.96
CA LEU A 11 37.03 29.96 -16.20
C LEU A 11 36.04 29.74 -15.06
N LEU A 12 34.93 30.48 -15.10
CA LEU A 12 33.69 30.13 -14.44
C LEU A 12 33.24 28.82 -15.09
N SER A 13 33.73 27.71 -14.56
CA SER A 13 33.05 26.43 -14.62
C SER A 13 31.65 26.66 -14.06
N THR A 14 30.73 27.00 -14.94
CA THR A 14 29.30 26.92 -14.69
C THR A 14 29.01 25.43 -14.53
N SER A 15 29.17 24.95 -13.30
CA SER A 15 28.65 23.66 -12.87
C SER A 15 27.18 23.66 -13.24
N VAL A 16 26.85 22.95 -14.32
CA VAL A 16 25.46 22.75 -14.73
C VAL A 16 24.83 21.95 -13.61
N LEU A 17 24.17 22.64 -12.69
CA LEU A 17 23.35 22.05 -11.65
C LEU A 17 22.17 21.39 -12.37
N VAL A 18 22.33 20.11 -12.70
CA VAL A 18 21.23 19.25 -13.14
C VAL A 18 20.29 19.13 -11.95
N ALA A 19 19.00 19.44 -12.15
CA ALA A 19 17.99 19.30 -11.12
C ALA A 19 17.99 17.84 -10.61
N GLN A 20 18.17 17.65 -9.31
CA GLN A 20 18.14 16.32 -8.72
C GLN A 20 16.71 15.79 -8.75
N PRO A 21 16.49 14.53 -9.18
CA PRO A 21 15.18 13.90 -9.10
C PRO A 21 14.66 13.90 -7.66
N SER A 22 13.33 13.96 -7.51
CA SER A 22 12.70 13.84 -6.19
C SER A 22 13.02 12.47 -5.58
N ARG A 23 12.94 12.38 -4.25
CA ARG A 23 13.19 11.11 -3.53
C ARG A 23 12.30 9.98 -4.03
N GLN A 24 11.01 10.27 -4.26
CA GLN A 24 10.08 9.30 -4.83
C GLN A 24 10.49 8.88 -6.25
N GLN A 25 10.90 9.83 -7.10
CA GLN A 25 11.42 9.55 -8.45
C GLN A 25 12.62 8.62 -8.43
N MET A 26 13.49 8.74 -7.43
CA MET A 26 14.68 7.92 -7.30
C MET A 26 14.39 6.47 -6.88
N ILE A 27 13.28 6.19 -6.20
CA ILE A 27 13.05 4.85 -5.63
C ILE A 27 12.03 4.01 -6.40
N GLU A 28 11.05 4.65 -7.04
CA GLU A 28 9.88 3.99 -7.64
C GLU A 28 10.22 2.80 -8.56
N ASP A 29 11.29 2.91 -9.34
CA ASP A 29 11.78 1.86 -10.25
C ASP A 29 13.18 1.36 -9.89
N THR A 30 13.56 1.47 -8.61
CA THR A 30 14.86 1.02 -8.12
C THR A 30 14.76 -0.36 -7.51
N VAL A 31 15.67 -1.24 -7.93
CA VAL A 31 15.96 -2.50 -7.24
C VAL A 31 16.84 -2.17 -6.03
N VAL A 32 16.25 -2.15 -4.84
CA VAL A 32 16.94 -1.78 -3.59
C VAL A 32 17.56 -3.01 -2.94
N GLY A 33 16.81 -4.12 -2.92
CA GLY A 33 17.25 -5.38 -2.32
C GLY A 33 17.01 -5.48 -0.81
N TRP A 34 17.76 -6.36 -0.17
CA TRP A 34 17.58 -6.75 1.23
C TRP A 34 18.57 -6.04 2.15
N PHE A 35 18.06 -5.40 3.20
CA PHE A 35 18.84 -4.84 4.30
C PHE A 35 19.47 -5.94 5.15
N THR A 36 18.65 -6.92 5.55
CA THR A 36 19.12 -8.08 6.32
C THR A 36 19.56 -9.20 5.39
N LYS A 37 20.71 -9.82 5.70
CA LYS A 37 21.26 -10.96 4.96
C LYS A 37 21.61 -12.07 5.95
N LEU A 38 21.50 -13.33 5.52
CA LEU A 38 22.09 -14.42 6.28
C LEU A 38 23.62 -14.28 6.25
N THR A 39 24.23 -14.50 7.41
CA THR A 39 25.67 -14.49 7.62
C THR A 39 26.15 -15.86 8.09
N LEU A 40 27.46 -16.07 8.18
CA LEU A 40 28.01 -17.29 8.79
C LEU A 40 27.57 -17.47 10.26
N ALA A 41 27.31 -16.35 10.96
CA ALA A 41 26.82 -16.37 12.34
C ALA A 41 25.37 -16.87 12.45
N ASP A 42 24.62 -16.92 11.34
CA ASP A 42 23.26 -17.46 11.30
C ASP A 42 23.21 -18.99 11.23
N LYS A 43 24.36 -19.66 11.10
CA LYS A 43 24.44 -21.13 11.12
C LYS A 43 24.15 -21.63 12.54
N PRO A 44 23.06 -22.40 12.76
CA PRO A 44 22.75 -22.88 14.10
C PRO A 44 23.80 -23.89 14.56
N VAL A 45 24.34 -23.68 15.76
CA VAL A 45 25.34 -24.58 16.39
C VAL A 45 24.80 -25.31 17.62
N LYS A 46 23.61 -24.90 18.11
CA LYS A 46 22.93 -25.50 19.26
C LYS A 46 21.41 -25.31 19.15
N PRO A 47 20.61 -26.15 19.83
CA PRO A 47 19.18 -25.92 19.97
C PRO A 47 18.86 -24.54 20.57
N LEU A 48 17.74 -23.96 20.17
CA LEU A 48 17.26 -22.65 20.62
C LEU A 48 16.10 -22.85 21.60
N LEU A 49 16.18 -22.26 22.79
CA LEU A 49 15.06 -22.16 23.72
C LEU A 49 14.28 -20.86 23.43
N SER A 50 13.01 -20.98 23.07
CA SER A 50 12.10 -19.83 22.90
C SER A 50 10.79 -20.14 23.62
N GLY A 51 10.30 -19.22 24.45
CA GLY A 51 8.97 -19.32 25.06
C GLY A 51 8.67 -20.61 25.83
N GLY A 52 9.70 -21.27 26.36
CA GLY A 52 9.59 -22.55 27.09
C GLY A 52 9.64 -23.81 26.20
N GLN A 53 9.81 -23.69 24.89
CA GLN A 53 9.99 -24.81 23.97
C GLN A 53 11.38 -24.79 23.33
N THR A 54 11.92 -25.98 23.08
CA THR A 54 13.24 -26.17 22.46
C THR A 54 13.06 -26.41 20.96
N PHE A 55 13.72 -25.59 20.14
CA PHE A 55 13.80 -25.74 18.70
C PHE A 55 15.13 -26.39 18.32
N SER A 56 15.08 -27.46 17.53
CA SER A 56 16.27 -28.21 17.12
C SER A 56 17.19 -27.38 16.22
N ILE A 57 18.41 -27.85 15.99
CA ILE A 57 19.31 -27.28 14.97
C ILE A 57 18.63 -27.33 13.60
N ARG A 58 17.99 -28.45 13.26
CA ARG A 58 17.35 -28.66 11.97
C ARG A 58 16.17 -27.72 11.72
N GLN A 59 15.32 -27.45 12.72
CA GLN A 59 14.22 -26.48 12.59
C GLN A 59 14.74 -25.05 12.35
N GLN A 60 15.86 -24.69 12.99
CA GLN A 60 16.54 -23.41 12.74
C GLN A 60 17.16 -23.36 11.33
N GLU A 61 17.75 -24.47 10.86
CA GLU A 61 18.26 -24.59 9.48
C GLU A 61 17.15 -24.46 8.43
N ILE A 62 15.98 -25.06 8.68
CA ILE A 62 14.81 -24.91 7.81
C ILE A 62 14.39 -23.44 7.73
N THR A 63 14.44 -22.72 8.84
CA THR A 63 14.16 -21.28 8.85
C THR A 63 15.18 -20.49 8.01
N ASN A 64 16.46 -20.89 7.99
CA ASN A 64 17.44 -20.32 7.07
C ASN A 64 17.12 -20.64 5.60
N LEU A 65 16.65 -21.85 5.30
CA LEU A 65 16.22 -22.22 3.94
C LEU A 65 15.05 -21.36 3.47
N PHE A 66 14.06 -21.09 4.32
CA PHE A 66 12.96 -20.17 3.98
C PHE A 66 13.47 -18.78 3.57
N VAL A 67 14.45 -18.24 4.30
CA VAL A 67 15.08 -16.96 3.94
C VAL A 67 15.81 -17.07 2.61
N GLN A 68 16.61 -18.13 2.38
CA GLN A 68 17.35 -18.31 1.14
C GLN A 68 16.44 -18.43 -0.09
N TRP A 69 15.38 -19.23 0.00
CA TRP A 69 14.41 -19.41 -1.08
C TRP A 69 13.68 -18.12 -1.40
N MET A 70 13.28 -17.36 -0.36
CA MET A 70 12.60 -16.08 -0.55
C MET A 70 13.53 -15.03 -1.15
N GLN A 71 14.78 -14.93 -0.70
CA GLN A 71 15.76 -13.97 -1.26
C GLN A 71 16.14 -14.28 -2.72
N GLN A 72 16.06 -15.56 -3.13
CA GLN A 72 16.24 -15.94 -4.54
C GLN A 72 14.99 -15.64 -5.39
N THR A 73 13.80 -15.72 -4.79
CA THR A 73 12.52 -15.46 -5.47
C THR A 73 12.24 -13.97 -5.65
N TYR A 74 12.51 -13.18 -4.61
CA TYR A 74 12.09 -11.80 -4.51
C TYR A 74 13.28 -10.91 -4.15
N THR A 75 13.55 -9.95 -5.03
CA THR A 75 14.45 -8.83 -4.76
C THR A 75 13.61 -7.57 -4.64
N PRO A 76 13.55 -6.91 -3.46
CA PRO A 76 12.74 -5.72 -3.24
C PRO A 76 12.97 -4.61 -4.27
N VAL A 77 11.85 -4.14 -4.85
CA VAL A 77 11.76 -3.02 -5.80
C VAL A 77 10.92 -1.92 -5.16
N SER A 78 11.32 -0.66 -5.29
CA SER A 78 10.64 0.49 -4.69
C SER A 78 10.56 0.46 -3.16
N GLY A 79 11.33 -0.41 -2.51
CA GLY A 79 11.34 -0.58 -1.07
C GLY A 79 12.47 -1.50 -0.65
N ILE A 80 12.74 -1.57 0.65
CA ILE A 80 13.85 -2.32 1.23
C ILE A 80 13.35 -3.52 2.03
N GLY A 81 13.93 -4.70 1.77
CA GLY A 81 13.52 -5.95 2.42
C GLY A 81 14.22 -6.18 3.76
N VAL A 82 13.45 -6.63 4.74
CA VAL A 82 13.95 -7.07 6.05
C VAL A 82 13.34 -8.43 6.36
N PHE A 83 14.11 -9.33 6.96
CA PHE A 83 13.60 -10.58 7.51
C PHE A 83 13.93 -10.72 9.00
N ARG A 84 13.09 -11.49 9.69
CA ARG A 84 13.29 -11.93 11.07
C ARG A 84 12.86 -13.38 11.18
N LYS A 85 13.64 -14.18 11.91
CA LYS A 85 13.25 -15.55 12.26
C LYS A 85 12.27 -15.47 13.43
N ARG A 86 11.15 -16.19 13.38
CA ARG A 86 10.22 -16.28 14.53
C ARG A 86 10.01 -17.74 14.90
N TYR A 87 10.10 -18.00 16.18
CA TYR A 87 9.87 -19.31 16.79
C TYR A 87 8.67 -19.17 17.70
N TYR A 88 7.55 -19.73 17.25
CA TYR A 88 6.25 -19.61 17.91
C TYR A 88 6.19 -20.63 19.03
N ALA A 89 6.62 -20.16 20.18
CA ALA A 89 6.47 -20.85 21.44
C ALA A 89 6.03 -19.78 22.45
N ARG A 90 4.84 -19.94 23.00
CA ARG A 90 4.41 -19.19 24.18
C ARG A 90 3.85 -20.21 25.14
N LYS A 91 4.37 -20.19 26.37
CA LYS A 91 4.12 -21.18 27.42
C LYS A 91 2.63 -21.36 27.75
N ASP A 92 1.81 -20.38 27.39
CA ASP A 92 0.40 -20.21 27.74
C ASP A 92 -0.56 -20.21 26.53
N GLN A 93 -0.06 -20.33 25.29
CA GLN A 93 -0.92 -20.19 24.10
C GLN A 93 -1.28 -21.51 23.41
N TYR A 94 -0.74 -22.64 23.90
CA TYR A 94 -1.02 -24.00 23.41
C TYR A 94 -0.90 -24.18 21.88
N PHE A 95 -0.24 -23.23 21.21
CA PHE A 95 -0.06 -23.19 19.77
C PHE A 95 0.82 -24.37 19.33
N PRO A 96 0.59 -24.98 18.16
CA PRO A 96 1.47 -26.02 17.65
C PRO A 96 2.88 -25.47 17.51
N HIS A 97 3.87 -26.34 17.74
CA HIS A 97 5.28 -25.99 17.62
C HIS A 97 5.59 -25.54 16.18
N ALA A 98 5.69 -24.22 16.01
CA ALA A 98 5.75 -23.57 14.70
C ALA A 98 6.95 -22.62 14.63
N TYR A 99 7.49 -22.46 13.43
CA TYR A 99 8.68 -21.63 13.19
C TYR A 99 8.65 -21.06 11.78
N SER A 100 9.21 -19.87 11.60
CA SER A 100 9.07 -19.10 10.37
C SER A 100 10.24 -18.20 10.06
N ALA A 101 10.30 -17.81 8.79
CA ALA A 101 10.89 -16.56 8.37
C ALA A 101 9.78 -15.54 8.08
N PHE A 102 9.75 -14.47 8.86
CA PHE A 102 8.86 -13.33 8.68
C PHE A 102 9.60 -12.22 7.93
N PHE A 103 9.00 -11.71 6.87
CA PHE A 103 9.58 -10.72 5.99
C PHE A 103 8.72 -9.46 5.96
N GLN A 104 9.36 -8.33 5.71
CA GLN A 104 8.70 -7.06 5.46
C GLN A 104 9.43 -6.32 4.35
N THR A 105 8.67 -5.66 3.46
CA THR A 105 9.23 -4.65 2.56
C THR A 105 8.80 -3.27 3.03
N PHE A 106 9.76 -2.44 3.44
CA PHE A 106 9.54 -1.07 3.92
C PHE A 106 9.78 -0.05 2.80
N ASP A 107 9.25 1.15 2.98
CA ASP A 107 9.77 2.32 2.27
C ASP A 107 11.19 2.63 2.76
N VAL A 108 11.95 3.40 1.98
CA VAL A 108 13.33 3.76 2.32
C VAL A 108 13.38 5.09 3.07
N ASP A 109 14.12 5.15 4.17
CA ASP A 109 14.41 6.41 4.85
C ASP A 109 15.51 7.18 4.09
N PHE A 110 15.13 8.32 3.51
CA PHE A 110 16.03 9.22 2.80
C PHE A 110 16.72 10.25 3.70
N ARG A 111 16.33 10.35 4.97
CA ARG A 111 16.94 11.29 5.93
C ARG A 111 18.18 10.69 6.57
N THR A 112 18.18 9.37 6.72
CA THR A 112 19.18 8.65 7.50
C THR A 112 19.72 7.50 6.67
N LEU A 113 21.02 7.55 6.39
CA LEU A 113 21.75 6.40 5.87
C LEU A 113 22.43 5.69 7.04
N ASP A 114 22.70 4.39 6.87
CA ASP A 114 23.59 3.69 7.80
C ASP A 114 25.03 4.21 7.70
N LYS A 115 25.92 3.71 8.56
CA LYS A 115 27.34 4.13 8.59
C LYS A 115 28.09 3.80 7.29
N GLN A 116 27.54 2.93 6.45
CA GLN A 116 28.08 2.49 5.18
C GLN A 116 27.42 3.22 3.98
N GLY A 117 26.49 4.15 4.25
CA GLY A 117 25.79 4.91 3.22
C GLY A 117 24.59 4.19 2.60
N HIS A 118 24.11 3.10 3.19
CA HIS A 118 22.92 2.40 2.71
C HIS A 118 21.63 3.00 3.27
N PHE A 119 20.54 2.85 2.54
CA PHE A 119 19.20 3.22 3.01
C PHE A 119 18.78 2.38 4.23
N LEU A 120 18.09 3.02 5.16
CA LEU A 120 17.42 2.36 6.28
C LEU A 120 15.93 2.11 5.95
N PRO A 121 15.29 1.10 6.55
CA PRO A 121 13.83 0.93 6.45
C PRO A 121 13.10 2.04 7.20
N GLU A 122 12.10 2.67 6.57
CA GLU A 122 11.22 3.63 7.23
C GLU A 122 10.21 2.90 8.14
N PRO A 123 10.16 3.20 9.45
CA PRO A 123 9.23 2.54 10.38
C PRO A 123 7.76 2.62 9.92
N GLU A 124 6.95 1.63 10.32
CA GLU A 124 5.49 1.58 10.08
C GLU A 124 5.04 1.48 8.60
N THR A 125 5.95 1.51 7.63
CA THR A 125 5.64 1.37 6.18
C THR A 125 5.74 -0.07 5.65
N GLY A 126 5.97 -1.02 6.56
CA GLY A 126 6.32 -2.41 6.22
C GLY A 126 5.14 -3.21 5.71
N VAL A 127 5.28 -3.78 4.50
CA VAL A 127 4.33 -4.74 3.93
C VAL A 127 4.76 -6.16 4.34
N PRO A 128 4.00 -6.85 5.22
CA PRO A 128 4.42 -8.14 5.77
C PRO A 128 4.12 -9.30 4.83
N PHE A 129 4.95 -10.34 4.90
CA PHE A 129 4.75 -11.64 4.26
C PHE A 129 5.62 -12.69 4.97
N GLN A 130 5.30 -13.97 4.89
CA GLN A 130 6.01 -14.99 5.66
C GLN A 130 5.94 -16.38 5.04
N VAL A 131 6.94 -17.20 5.37
CA VAL A 131 6.95 -18.65 5.15
C VAL A 131 7.06 -19.31 6.51
N VAL A 132 6.08 -20.15 6.85
CA VAL A 132 5.91 -20.70 8.19
C VAL A 132 5.67 -22.20 8.13
N ALA A 133 6.36 -22.97 8.98
CA ALA A 133 6.04 -24.36 9.23
C ALA A 133 4.99 -24.48 10.35
N ASN A 134 4.05 -25.41 10.18
CA ASN A 134 3.07 -25.80 11.21
C ASN A 134 2.15 -24.66 11.72
N TRP A 135 1.84 -23.68 10.88
CA TRP A 135 0.95 -22.55 11.22
C TRP A 135 -0.25 -22.46 10.28
N ILE A 136 -1.42 -22.14 10.84
CA ILE A 136 -2.65 -21.89 10.08
C ILE A 136 -2.94 -20.39 10.12
N ALA A 137 -3.07 -19.79 8.94
CA ALA A 137 -3.44 -18.40 8.77
C ALA A 137 -4.88 -18.14 9.21
N GLU A 138 -5.12 -16.96 9.77
CA GLU A 138 -6.43 -16.52 10.26
C GLU A 138 -7.08 -17.44 11.31
N ALA A 139 -6.28 -18.31 11.95
CA ALA A 139 -6.69 -19.07 13.11
C ALA A 139 -6.78 -18.14 14.33
N ASN A 140 -7.97 -18.02 14.90
CA ASN A 140 -8.23 -17.23 16.09
C ASN A 140 -8.31 -18.16 17.31
N PRO A 141 -7.37 -18.09 18.26
CA PRO A 141 -7.34 -19.01 19.39
C PRO A 141 -8.62 -18.91 20.24
N ALA A 142 -9.20 -20.07 20.58
CA ALA A 142 -10.28 -20.18 21.56
C ALA A 142 -9.69 -20.40 22.96
N TYR A 143 -8.97 -19.40 23.49
CA TYR A 143 -8.06 -19.57 24.63
C TYR A 143 -8.67 -20.27 25.85
N TYR A 144 -9.92 -19.95 26.20
CA TYR A 144 -10.56 -20.56 27.37
C TYR A 144 -10.79 -22.07 27.21
N LEU A 145 -10.96 -22.56 25.97
CA LEU A 145 -11.11 -23.99 25.66
C LEU A 145 -9.78 -24.73 25.62
N ASN A 146 -8.67 -24.04 25.36
CA ASN A 146 -7.37 -24.67 25.14
C ASN A 146 -6.83 -25.39 26.38
N THR A 147 -6.06 -26.45 26.15
CA THR A 147 -5.38 -27.24 27.18
C THR A 147 -3.93 -27.51 26.75
N PRO A 148 -3.04 -27.95 27.66
CA PRO A 148 -1.66 -28.34 27.32
C PRO A 148 -1.54 -29.33 26.16
N SER A 149 -2.55 -30.18 25.95
CA SER A 149 -2.56 -31.20 24.90
C SER A 149 -3.44 -30.85 23.71
N GLN A 150 -4.33 -29.85 23.82
CA GLN A 150 -5.32 -29.53 22.80
C GLN A 150 -5.40 -28.04 22.50
N TYR A 151 -5.11 -27.70 21.25
CA TYR A 151 -5.29 -26.36 20.72
C TYR A 151 -6.63 -26.28 19.96
N LEU A 152 -7.46 -25.34 20.36
CA LEU A 152 -8.72 -25.00 19.73
C LEU A 152 -8.66 -23.57 19.21
N PHE A 153 -9.26 -23.38 18.05
CA PHE A 153 -9.29 -22.11 17.36
C PHE A 153 -10.52 -22.05 16.47
N THR A 154 -10.95 -20.83 16.15
CA THR A 154 -11.90 -20.62 15.08
C THR A 154 -11.15 -20.27 13.80
N LEU A 155 -11.79 -20.52 12.65
CA LEU A 155 -11.33 -20.03 11.36
C LEU A 155 -12.37 -19.07 10.79
N VAL A 156 -11.87 -17.99 10.18
CA VAL A 156 -12.69 -17.12 9.34
C VAL A 156 -13.18 -17.91 8.12
N PRO A 157 -14.42 -17.65 7.64
CA PRO A 157 -14.88 -18.28 6.42
C PRO A 157 -14.02 -17.88 5.23
N GLU A 158 -13.94 -18.75 4.22
CA GLU A 158 -13.24 -18.44 2.98
C GLU A 158 -13.85 -17.19 2.33
N GLY A 159 -13.01 -16.26 1.88
CA GLY A 159 -13.46 -15.00 1.31
C GLY A 159 -13.91 -13.96 2.34
N TYR A 160 -13.70 -14.20 3.65
CA TYR A 160 -13.93 -13.19 4.68
C TYR A 160 -13.11 -11.92 4.39
N MET A 161 -13.78 -10.77 4.36
CA MET A 161 -13.19 -9.46 4.04
C MET A 161 -13.70 -8.41 5.03
N ASP A 162 -12.80 -7.98 5.92
CA ASP A 162 -13.07 -6.91 6.88
C ASP A 162 -13.17 -5.55 6.15
N GLY A 163 -14.36 -4.96 6.14
CA GLY A 163 -14.63 -3.64 5.57
C GLY A 163 -14.80 -3.55 4.04
N ASP A 164 -15.39 -2.44 3.61
CA ASP A 164 -15.74 -2.18 2.20
C ASP A 164 -14.52 -2.04 1.29
N ALA A 165 -13.38 -1.60 1.82
CA ALA A 165 -12.14 -1.45 1.06
C ALA A 165 -11.61 -2.81 0.56
N PHE A 166 -11.60 -3.83 1.43
CA PHE A 166 -11.21 -5.18 1.04
C PHE A 166 -12.23 -5.79 0.09
N ARG A 167 -13.53 -5.61 0.35
CA ARG A 167 -14.58 -6.05 -0.57
C ARG A 167 -14.48 -5.38 -1.95
N LYS A 168 -14.08 -4.11 -2.03
CA LYS A 168 -13.83 -3.44 -3.32
C LYS A 168 -12.56 -3.93 -4.02
N ASN A 169 -11.51 -4.22 -3.24
CA ASN A 169 -10.23 -4.70 -3.77
C ASN A 169 -10.27 -6.16 -4.24
N PHE A 170 -11.15 -6.99 -3.67
CA PHE A 170 -11.31 -8.40 -4.01
C PHE A 170 -12.62 -8.71 -4.76
N GLY A 171 -13.63 -7.82 -4.69
CA GLY A 171 -14.97 -8.03 -5.22
C GLY A 171 -14.99 -8.24 -6.72
N GLY A 172 -15.19 -9.50 -7.13
CA GLY A 172 -15.26 -9.92 -8.52
C GLY A 172 -13.91 -10.25 -9.19
N ARG A 173 -12.78 -10.17 -8.46
CA ARG A 173 -11.48 -10.56 -9.01
C ARG A 173 -11.28 -12.06 -8.84
N ASP A 174 -10.81 -12.72 -9.90
CA ASP A 174 -10.60 -14.17 -9.90
C ASP A 174 -9.61 -14.54 -8.77
N PRO A 175 -10.01 -15.40 -7.80
CA PRO A 175 -9.10 -15.89 -6.75
C PRO A 175 -7.96 -16.75 -7.34
N LYS A 176 -7.97 -17.02 -8.64
CA LYS A 176 -6.88 -17.63 -9.40
C LYS A 176 -5.69 -16.68 -9.60
N ILE A 177 -5.10 -16.32 -8.48
CA ILE A 177 -3.86 -15.56 -8.25
C ILE A 177 -2.82 -15.71 -9.36
N HIS A 178 -2.43 -16.96 -9.67
CA HIS A 178 -1.52 -17.31 -10.75
C HIS A 178 -1.52 -18.85 -10.95
N PRO A 179 -1.35 -19.41 -12.16
CA PRO A 179 -1.35 -20.86 -12.38
C PRO A 179 -0.36 -21.66 -11.52
N ASN A 180 0.74 -21.02 -11.10
CA ASN A 180 1.75 -21.62 -10.23
C ASN A 180 1.22 -22.05 -8.85
N VAL A 181 0.07 -21.53 -8.40
CA VAL A 181 -0.51 -21.88 -7.09
C VAL A 181 -1.74 -22.79 -7.17
N TYR A 182 -2.34 -23.02 -8.35
CA TYR A 182 -3.65 -23.67 -8.47
C TYR A 182 -3.72 -25.09 -7.93
N LYS A 183 -2.60 -25.80 -7.90
CA LYS A 183 -2.55 -27.18 -7.41
C LYS A 183 -2.43 -27.29 -5.90
N TYR A 184 -2.33 -26.18 -5.19
CA TYR A 184 -2.17 -26.12 -3.74
C TYR A 184 -3.41 -25.55 -3.09
N LEU A 185 -3.67 -26.01 -1.86
CA LEU A 185 -4.71 -25.41 -1.02
C LEU A 185 -4.39 -23.93 -0.81
N THR A 186 -5.25 -23.05 -1.32
CA THR A 186 -5.07 -21.60 -1.26
C THR A 186 -6.27 -20.96 -0.61
N VAL A 187 -6.02 -20.14 0.41
CA VAL A 187 -7.07 -19.40 1.14
C VAL A 187 -6.90 -17.91 0.88
N VAL A 188 -8.02 -17.23 0.64
CA VAL A 188 -8.09 -15.79 0.44
C VAL A 188 -8.96 -15.18 1.53
N SER A 189 -8.44 -14.17 2.23
CA SER A 189 -9.15 -13.45 3.30
C SER A 189 -8.64 -12.00 3.43
N SER A 190 -9.18 -11.26 4.40
CA SER A 190 -8.68 -9.93 4.79
C SER A 190 -7.19 -9.93 5.19
N GLY A 191 -6.68 -11.05 5.69
CA GLY A 191 -5.26 -11.24 6.01
C GLY A 191 -4.36 -11.44 4.78
N GLY A 192 -4.93 -11.41 3.57
CA GLY A 192 -4.24 -11.62 2.31
C GLY A 192 -4.43 -13.03 1.78
N LEU A 193 -3.36 -13.58 1.21
CA LEU A 193 -3.35 -14.86 0.52
C LEU A 193 -2.47 -15.83 1.28
N THR A 194 -2.94 -17.06 1.46
CA THR A 194 -2.13 -18.11 2.05
C THR A 194 -2.14 -19.34 1.17
N VAL A 195 -0.96 -19.76 0.70
CA VAL A 195 -0.76 -21.03 0.00
C VAL A 195 -0.24 -22.06 1.00
N TYR A 196 -0.95 -23.18 1.13
CA TYR A 196 -0.56 -24.30 1.99
C TYR A 196 0.05 -25.43 1.16
N LEU A 197 1.29 -25.78 1.51
CA LEU A 197 1.96 -26.98 1.03
C LEU A 197 1.74 -28.07 2.08
N VAL A 198 0.79 -28.96 1.80
CA VAL A 198 0.36 -30.02 2.72
C VAL A 198 0.02 -31.29 1.93
N PRO A 199 0.44 -32.48 2.40
CA PRO A 199 0.09 -33.73 1.74
C PRO A 199 -1.42 -33.88 1.52
N GLY A 200 -1.80 -34.24 0.28
CA GLY A 200 -3.21 -34.41 -0.09
C GLY A 200 -4.04 -33.13 -0.13
N ASN A 201 -3.41 -31.94 -0.07
CA ASN A 201 -4.10 -30.64 -0.04
C ASN A 201 -5.16 -30.50 1.06
N LYS A 202 -4.97 -31.21 2.18
CA LYS A 202 -5.86 -31.18 3.34
C LYS A 202 -5.06 -30.85 4.60
N LEU A 203 -5.39 -29.73 5.26
CA LEU A 203 -4.81 -29.40 6.56
C LEU A 203 -5.21 -30.46 7.60
N PRO A 204 -4.31 -30.84 8.54
CA PRO A 204 -4.57 -31.88 9.53
C PRO A 204 -5.40 -31.33 10.70
N ILE A 205 -6.58 -30.82 10.38
CA ILE A 205 -7.54 -30.24 11.32
C ILE A 205 -8.88 -30.92 11.19
N ARG A 206 -9.63 -30.96 12.29
CA ARG A 206 -11.04 -31.36 12.28
C ARG A 206 -11.89 -30.28 12.92
N GLN A 207 -13.08 -30.10 12.38
CA GLN A 207 -14.08 -29.27 13.03
C GLN A 207 -14.66 -30.03 14.23
N LEU A 208 -14.91 -29.31 15.31
CA LEU A 208 -15.66 -29.83 16.45
C LEU A 208 -17.14 -29.94 16.08
N THR A 209 -17.82 -30.85 16.76
CA THR A 209 -19.28 -30.87 16.81
C THR A 209 -19.81 -29.91 17.87
N LYS A 210 -21.09 -29.52 17.78
CA LYS A 210 -21.75 -28.71 18.82
C LYS A 210 -21.68 -29.37 20.20
N GLY A 211 -21.83 -30.69 20.25
CA GLY A 211 -21.72 -31.48 21.47
C GLY A 211 -20.33 -31.40 22.10
N GLU A 212 -19.28 -31.54 21.31
CA GLU A 212 -17.89 -31.39 21.77
C GLU A 212 -17.61 -29.97 22.28
N PHE A 213 -18.09 -28.93 21.58
CA PHE A 213 -17.91 -27.54 22.01
C PHE A 213 -18.56 -27.28 23.37
N ILE A 214 -19.80 -27.76 23.57
CA ILE A 214 -20.51 -27.62 24.85
C ILE A 214 -19.77 -28.36 25.96
N GLN A 215 -19.32 -29.59 25.70
CA GLN A 215 -18.57 -30.39 26.67
C GLN A 215 -17.27 -29.69 27.09
N LEU A 216 -16.46 -29.25 26.11
CA LEU A 216 -15.18 -28.59 26.40
C LEU A 216 -15.37 -27.25 27.10
N SER A 217 -16.47 -26.54 26.84
CA SER A 217 -16.83 -25.32 27.56
C SER A 217 -17.10 -25.63 29.05
N ASP A 218 -17.85 -26.68 29.37
CA ASP A 218 -18.09 -27.07 30.77
C ASP A 218 -16.78 -27.49 31.48
N GLU A 219 -15.95 -28.29 30.82
CA GLU A 219 -14.63 -28.70 31.32
C GLU A 219 -13.67 -27.51 31.52
N SER A 220 -13.85 -26.41 30.77
CA SER A 220 -13.01 -25.22 30.89
C SER A 220 -13.26 -24.42 32.16
N PHE A 221 -14.46 -24.50 32.75
CA PHE A 221 -14.84 -23.65 33.88
C PHE A 221 -14.05 -23.96 35.15
N ASP A 222 -13.70 -25.23 35.38
CA ASP A 222 -12.86 -25.59 36.53
C ASP A 222 -11.44 -25.05 36.38
N ARG A 223 -10.90 -25.08 35.16
CA ARG A 223 -9.60 -24.47 34.86
C ARG A 223 -9.64 -22.95 35.04
N TYR A 224 -10.72 -22.32 34.59
CA TYR A 224 -10.96 -20.90 34.80
C TYR A 224 -10.97 -20.54 36.28
N LEU A 225 -11.73 -21.28 37.12
CA LEU A 225 -11.78 -21.01 38.57
C LEU A 225 -10.42 -21.19 39.24
N GLN A 226 -9.64 -22.18 38.81
CA GLN A 226 -8.28 -22.39 39.32
C GLN A 226 -7.35 -21.22 38.96
N GLN A 227 -7.34 -20.78 37.70
CA GLN A 227 -6.55 -19.61 37.27
C GLN A 227 -7.00 -18.34 37.97
N LYS A 228 -8.32 -18.15 38.09
CA LYS A 228 -8.91 -16.99 38.76
C LYS A 228 -8.55 -16.93 40.23
N LYS A 229 -8.45 -18.07 40.92
CA LYS A 229 -7.98 -18.15 42.31
C LYS A 229 -6.55 -17.62 42.46
N GLU A 230 -5.66 -17.98 41.54
CA GLU A 230 -4.27 -17.50 41.53
C GLU A 230 -4.20 -15.99 41.25
N ASP A 231 -5.01 -15.48 40.33
CA ASP A 231 -5.09 -14.06 40.03
C ASP A 231 -5.68 -13.24 41.18
N VAL A 232 -6.73 -13.75 41.82
CA VAL A 232 -7.36 -13.13 42.99
C VAL A 232 -6.39 -13.07 44.17
N ALA A 233 -5.65 -14.14 44.44
CA ALA A 233 -4.62 -14.15 45.47
C ALA A 233 -3.50 -13.12 45.21
N ARG A 234 -3.21 -12.83 43.93
CA ARG A 234 -2.22 -11.81 43.52
C ARG A 234 -2.77 -10.38 43.62
N GLN A 235 -4.06 -10.18 43.34
CA GLN A 235 -4.68 -8.85 43.24
C GLN A 235 -5.23 -8.34 44.58
N PHE A 236 -5.70 -9.23 45.44
CA PHE A 236 -6.38 -8.86 46.69
C PHE A 236 -5.52 -9.24 47.90
N PRO A 237 -5.18 -8.28 48.78
CA PRO A 237 -4.25 -8.53 49.88
C PRO A 237 -4.88 -9.26 51.08
N SER A 238 -6.21 -9.34 51.19
CA SER A 238 -6.89 -9.98 52.31
C SER A 238 -7.64 -11.25 51.90
N GLU A 239 -7.55 -12.29 52.72
CA GLU A 239 -8.27 -13.56 52.49
C GLU A 239 -9.78 -13.37 52.41
N LYS A 240 -10.34 -12.41 53.15
CA LYS A 240 -11.76 -12.06 53.10
C LYS A 240 -12.16 -11.53 51.71
N ALA A 241 -11.42 -10.56 51.17
CA ALA A 241 -11.70 -10.01 49.84
C ALA A 241 -11.49 -11.07 48.75
N GLN A 242 -10.47 -11.92 48.90
CA GLN A 242 -10.25 -13.06 48.00
C GLN A 242 -11.44 -14.01 48.01
N GLY A 243 -11.95 -14.36 49.20
CA GLY A 243 -13.12 -15.22 49.36
C GLY A 243 -14.39 -14.63 48.75
N GLU A 244 -14.67 -13.35 48.98
CA GLU A 244 -15.84 -12.65 48.41
C GLU A 244 -15.81 -12.65 46.88
N VAL A 245 -14.66 -12.36 46.26
CA VAL A 245 -14.52 -12.40 44.80
C VAL A 245 -14.70 -13.83 44.28
N MET A 246 -14.09 -14.83 44.92
CA MET A 246 -14.22 -16.22 44.48
C MET A 246 -15.64 -16.76 44.58
N VAL A 247 -16.44 -16.34 45.58
CA VAL A 247 -17.87 -16.69 45.66
C VAL A 247 -18.63 -16.15 44.45
N LEU A 248 -18.38 -14.90 44.05
CA LEU A 248 -19.02 -14.32 42.87
C LEU A 248 -18.63 -15.05 41.59
N GLU A 249 -17.37 -15.43 41.43
CA GLU A 249 -16.90 -16.18 40.26
C GLU A 249 -17.46 -17.61 40.21
N GLN A 250 -17.62 -18.26 41.37
CA GLN A 250 -18.28 -19.57 41.46
C GLN A 250 -19.77 -19.50 41.09
N GLU A 251 -20.50 -18.48 41.53
CA GLU A 251 -21.90 -18.27 41.16
C GLU A 251 -22.06 -17.97 39.65
N LYS A 252 -21.12 -17.21 39.06
CA LYS A 252 -21.08 -17.02 37.59
C LYS A 252 -20.90 -18.34 36.86
N VAL A 253 -19.92 -19.16 37.26
CA VAL A 253 -19.67 -20.46 36.64
C VAL A 253 -20.87 -21.40 36.77
N LYS A 254 -21.54 -21.41 37.93
CA LYS A 254 -22.78 -22.16 38.12
C LYS A 254 -23.86 -21.73 37.13
N THR A 255 -24.02 -20.41 36.95
CA THR A 255 -24.94 -19.86 35.94
C THR A 255 -24.56 -20.33 34.54
N TYR A 256 -23.28 -20.26 34.15
CA TYR A 256 -22.82 -20.70 32.83
C TYR A 256 -23.08 -22.20 32.59
N ARG A 257 -22.91 -23.05 33.60
CA ARG A 257 -23.25 -24.48 33.52
C ARG A 257 -24.74 -24.72 33.27
N GLU A 258 -25.61 -23.97 33.93
CA GLU A 258 -27.05 -24.03 33.67
C GLU A 258 -27.39 -23.60 32.24
N LYS A 259 -26.74 -22.56 31.72
CA LYS A 259 -26.90 -22.13 30.32
C LYS A 259 -26.39 -23.16 29.33
N LEU A 260 -25.26 -23.81 29.58
CA LEU A 260 -24.77 -24.90 28.74
C LEU A 260 -25.73 -26.10 28.74
N LYS A 261 -26.33 -26.43 29.88
CA LYS A 261 -27.37 -27.47 29.96
C LYS A 261 -28.58 -27.13 29.09
N ALA A 262 -29.02 -25.86 29.12
CA ALA A 262 -30.10 -25.38 28.27
C ALA A 262 -29.74 -25.42 26.77
N LEU A 263 -28.52 -25.01 26.39
CA LEU A 263 -28.01 -25.12 25.02
C LEU A 263 -27.97 -26.58 24.57
N ARG A 264 -27.46 -27.49 25.41
CA ARG A 264 -27.40 -28.93 25.11
C ARG A 264 -28.79 -29.51 24.87
N ALA A 265 -29.79 -29.10 25.65
CA ALA A 265 -31.17 -29.52 25.45
C ALA A 265 -31.75 -28.97 24.13
N LYS A 266 -31.56 -27.66 23.86
CA LYS A 266 -32.00 -26.98 22.62
C LYS A 266 -31.45 -27.66 21.36
N TYR A 267 -30.18 -28.07 21.39
CA TYR A 267 -29.49 -28.71 20.27
C TYR A 267 -29.38 -30.22 20.38
N SER A 268 -30.18 -30.89 21.23
CA SER A 268 -30.06 -32.33 21.51
C SER A 268 -30.07 -33.22 20.26
N SER A 269 -30.91 -32.91 19.25
CA SER A 269 -30.96 -33.62 17.96
C SER A 269 -29.86 -33.23 16.97
N LYS A 270 -29.06 -32.21 17.30
CA LYS A 270 -28.06 -31.57 16.44
C LYS A 270 -26.66 -31.55 17.05
N LEU A 271 -26.44 -32.27 18.15
CA LEU A 271 -25.15 -32.26 18.85
C LEU A 271 -23.99 -32.76 17.98
N ASN A 272 -24.27 -33.61 17.00
CA ASN A 272 -23.26 -34.15 16.07
C ASN A 272 -23.02 -33.23 14.84
N GLU A 273 -23.77 -32.13 14.69
CA GLU A 273 -23.51 -31.15 13.63
C GLU A 273 -22.22 -30.38 13.92
N PRO A 274 -21.50 -29.89 12.89
CA PRO A 274 -20.33 -29.04 13.07
C PRO A 274 -20.65 -27.78 13.90
N ALA A 275 -19.74 -27.41 14.79
CA ALA A 275 -19.79 -26.19 15.56
C ALA A 275 -19.36 -25.02 14.67
N VAL A 276 -20.31 -24.11 14.42
CA VAL A 276 -20.09 -22.80 13.82
C VAL A 276 -20.68 -21.78 14.77
N ILE A 277 -19.88 -20.77 15.15
CA ILE A 277 -20.25 -19.75 16.12
C ILE A 277 -20.10 -18.35 15.57
N GLN A 278 -20.80 -17.38 16.17
CA GLN A 278 -20.72 -15.96 15.80
C GLN A 278 -19.47 -15.26 16.35
N ASP A 279 -18.82 -15.82 17.37
CA ASP A 279 -17.66 -15.20 18.01
C ASP A 279 -16.36 -15.62 17.33
N MET A 280 -15.66 -14.67 16.71
CA MET A 280 -14.33 -14.94 16.12
C MET A 280 -13.30 -15.35 17.18
N GLN A 281 -13.35 -14.74 18.37
CA GLN A 281 -12.45 -15.04 19.48
C GLN A 281 -13.27 -15.44 20.70
N PRO A 282 -13.74 -16.70 20.78
CA PRO A 282 -14.67 -17.09 21.82
C PRO A 282 -13.99 -17.05 23.18
N THR A 283 -14.76 -16.63 24.19
CA THR A 283 -14.33 -16.51 25.59
C THR A 283 -15.28 -17.28 26.49
N ILE A 284 -15.03 -17.27 27.80
CA ILE A 284 -15.97 -17.85 28.77
C ILE A 284 -17.38 -17.21 28.67
N HIS A 285 -17.49 -15.99 28.15
CA HIS A 285 -18.75 -15.27 27.96
C HIS A 285 -19.53 -15.73 26.72
N THR A 286 -18.91 -16.44 25.77
CA THR A 286 -19.59 -16.99 24.58
C THR A 286 -20.74 -17.93 24.97
N VAL A 287 -20.73 -18.45 26.19
CA VAL A 287 -21.75 -19.38 26.73
C VAL A 287 -22.49 -18.80 27.95
N ASP A 288 -22.44 -17.48 28.17
CA ASP A 288 -23.10 -16.82 29.31
C ASP A 288 -24.63 -16.75 29.21
N GLY A 289 -25.17 -17.07 28.03
CA GLY A 289 -26.60 -17.11 27.75
C GLY A 289 -27.21 -15.78 27.32
N PHE A 290 -26.42 -14.72 27.11
CA PHE A 290 -26.88 -13.48 26.48
C PHE A 290 -27.25 -13.72 25.01
N MET A 291 -26.42 -14.48 24.30
CA MET A 291 -26.70 -14.95 22.95
C MET A 291 -26.50 -16.46 22.83
N ASP A 292 -27.23 -17.10 21.92
CA ASP A 292 -26.96 -18.48 21.55
C ASP A 292 -25.80 -18.53 20.57
N PRO A 293 -24.64 -19.11 20.95
CA PRO A 293 -23.45 -19.08 20.11
C PRO A 293 -23.63 -19.76 18.75
N PHE A 294 -24.58 -20.70 18.63
CA PHE A 294 -24.85 -21.44 17.39
C PHE A 294 -25.95 -20.82 16.52
N GLN A 295 -26.59 -19.74 16.99
CA GLN A 295 -27.67 -19.07 16.27
C GLN A 295 -27.12 -17.90 15.46
N ILE A 296 -26.75 -18.18 14.21
CA ILE A 296 -26.21 -17.18 13.27
C ILE A 296 -27.36 -16.69 12.38
N ASP A 297 -27.74 -15.43 12.54
CA ASP A 297 -28.82 -14.81 11.75
C ASP A 297 -28.35 -14.38 10.34
N ALA A 298 -29.26 -13.78 9.58
CA ALA A 298 -28.97 -13.36 8.20
C ALA A 298 -27.95 -12.21 8.15
N SER A 299 -28.03 -11.23 9.04
CA SER A 299 -27.08 -10.11 9.12
C SER A 299 -25.67 -10.61 9.45
N GLU A 300 -25.53 -11.50 10.42
CA GLU A 300 -24.24 -12.08 10.80
C GLU A 300 -23.64 -12.87 9.63
N LYS A 301 -24.45 -13.60 8.85
CA LYS A 301 -23.99 -14.26 7.63
C LYS A 301 -23.53 -13.29 6.56
N GLU A 302 -24.24 -12.19 6.35
CA GLU A 302 -23.84 -11.14 5.39
C GLU A 302 -22.51 -10.49 5.78
N LEU A 303 -22.26 -10.35 7.09
CA LEU A 303 -20.98 -9.86 7.62
C LEU A 303 -19.87 -10.93 7.64
N GLY A 304 -20.19 -12.19 7.35
CA GLY A 304 -19.22 -13.30 7.40
C GLY A 304 -18.88 -13.76 8.82
N HIS A 305 -19.73 -13.46 9.81
CA HIS A 305 -19.56 -13.86 11.20
C HIS A 305 -20.09 -15.29 11.44
N ALA A 306 -19.49 -16.24 10.72
CA ALA A 306 -19.81 -17.66 10.82
C ALA A 306 -18.51 -18.47 10.94
N TYR A 307 -18.00 -18.55 12.16
CA TYR A 307 -16.67 -19.09 12.45
C TYR A 307 -16.75 -20.56 12.87
N GLY A 308 -16.21 -21.46 12.04
CA GLY A 308 -16.10 -22.86 12.42
C GLY A 308 -15.10 -23.05 13.57
N VAL A 309 -15.41 -23.92 14.53
CA VAL A 309 -14.49 -24.24 15.65
C VAL A 309 -13.70 -25.51 15.32
N TYR A 310 -12.38 -25.42 15.34
CA TYR A 310 -11.46 -26.47 14.91
C TYR A 310 -10.47 -26.85 16.00
N THR A 311 -9.92 -28.05 15.86
CA THR A 311 -8.74 -28.53 16.55
C THR A 311 -7.88 -29.33 15.58
N TYR A 312 -6.63 -29.60 15.94
CA TYR A 312 -5.77 -30.47 15.13
C TYR A 312 -6.21 -31.95 15.24
N GLU A 313 -5.96 -32.72 14.18
CA GLU A 313 -6.08 -34.17 14.23
C GLU A 313 -5.14 -34.75 15.32
N SER A 314 -5.49 -35.92 15.87
CA SER A 314 -4.67 -36.59 16.89
C SER A 314 -3.23 -36.77 16.41
N THR A 315 -2.26 -36.65 17.32
CA THR A 315 -0.79 -36.75 17.07
C THR A 315 -0.13 -35.55 16.37
N VAL A 316 -0.88 -34.60 15.81
CA VAL A 316 -0.30 -33.46 15.08
C VAL A 316 0.63 -32.64 15.98
N ASN A 317 0.21 -32.34 17.20
CA ASN A 317 1.02 -31.57 18.16
C ASN A 317 2.37 -32.24 18.45
N GLU A 318 2.38 -33.56 18.63
CA GLU A 318 3.60 -34.34 18.86
C GLU A 318 4.51 -34.34 17.62
N LYS A 319 3.92 -34.52 16.43
CA LYS A 319 4.67 -34.48 15.17
C LYS A 319 5.26 -33.10 14.88
N CYS A 320 4.57 -32.02 15.25
CA CYS A 320 5.09 -30.66 15.10
C CYS A 320 6.34 -30.39 15.96
N LEU A 321 6.57 -31.15 17.04
CA LEU A 321 7.81 -31.06 17.84
C LEU A 321 9.03 -31.63 17.11
N THR A 322 8.82 -32.46 16.08
CA THR A 322 9.90 -33.09 15.31
C THR A 322 10.52 -32.13 14.28
N ASP A 323 11.61 -32.56 13.66
CA ASP A 323 12.31 -31.79 12.64
C ASP A 323 11.54 -31.66 11.32
N GLN A 324 10.60 -32.57 11.05
CA GLN A 324 9.82 -32.61 9.84
C GLN A 324 8.61 -31.67 9.94
N PRO A 325 8.49 -30.63 9.09
CA PRO A 325 7.25 -29.86 8.99
C PRO A 325 6.09 -30.77 8.61
N GLN A 326 4.93 -30.51 9.21
CA GLN A 326 3.66 -31.19 8.88
C GLN A 326 2.94 -30.49 7.73
N TRP A 327 3.09 -29.16 7.64
CA TRP A 327 2.69 -28.33 6.50
C TRP A 327 3.53 -27.05 6.46
N ILE A 328 3.58 -26.42 5.29
CA ILE A 328 4.16 -25.08 5.10
C ILE A 328 3.07 -24.12 4.67
N ALA A 329 2.98 -22.96 5.32
CA ALA A 329 2.12 -21.85 4.93
C ALA A 329 2.97 -20.70 4.38
N ILE A 330 2.61 -20.22 3.18
CA ILE A 330 3.20 -19.03 2.55
C ILE A 330 2.12 -17.95 2.52
N ASN A 331 2.24 -16.94 3.37
CA ASN A 331 1.27 -15.86 3.50
C ASN A 331 1.83 -14.54 2.94
N PHE A 332 1.06 -13.85 2.11
CA PHE A 332 1.46 -12.61 1.44
C PHE A 332 0.24 -11.77 1.02
N PRO A 333 0.38 -10.44 0.87
CA PRO A 333 -0.73 -9.58 0.48
C PRO A 333 -1.12 -9.77 -0.98
N TYR A 334 -2.40 -9.56 -1.27
CA TYR A 334 -2.86 -9.36 -2.64
C TYR A 334 -2.46 -7.96 -3.11
N ALA A 335 -1.99 -7.85 -4.35
CA ALA A 335 -1.69 -6.56 -4.95
C ALA A 335 -1.88 -6.57 -6.47
N THR A 336 -2.38 -5.46 -6.98
CA THR A 336 -2.47 -5.13 -8.40
C THR A 336 -1.47 -4.04 -8.75
N LYS A 337 -1.37 -3.69 -10.03
CA LYS A 337 -0.51 -2.58 -10.47
C LYS A 337 -0.89 -1.25 -9.81
N GLU A 338 -2.16 -1.07 -9.41
CA GLU A 338 -2.67 0.15 -8.78
C GLU A 338 -2.27 0.26 -7.29
N ASP A 339 -1.84 -0.84 -6.66
CA ASP A 339 -1.37 -0.86 -5.27
C ASP A 339 0.07 -0.33 -5.11
N GLY A 340 0.67 0.16 -6.20
CA GLY A 340 2.03 0.65 -6.27
C GLY A 340 3.06 -0.46 -6.47
N ARG A 341 4.26 -0.05 -6.93
CA ARG A 341 5.33 -0.94 -7.34
C ARG A 341 5.80 -1.86 -6.23
N LYS A 342 6.03 -1.33 -5.03
CA LYS A 342 6.47 -2.07 -3.85
C LYS A 342 5.59 -3.29 -3.56
N LYS A 343 4.26 -3.10 -3.48
CA LYS A 343 3.31 -4.18 -3.18
C LYS A 343 3.12 -5.12 -4.36
N TYR A 344 2.97 -4.58 -5.56
CA TYR A 344 2.76 -5.37 -6.77
C TYR A 344 3.92 -6.32 -7.06
N GLU A 345 5.17 -5.85 -6.91
CA GLU A 345 6.35 -6.65 -7.18
C GLU A 345 6.57 -7.75 -6.14
N LEU A 346 6.24 -7.49 -4.87
CA LEU A 346 6.20 -8.54 -3.85
C LEU A 346 5.19 -9.62 -4.22
N TYR A 347 3.93 -9.23 -4.48
CA TYR A 347 2.87 -10.17 -4.85
C TYR A 347 3.28 -11.00 -6.07
N ARG A 348 3.71 -10.32 -7.14
CA ARG A 348 4.12 -10.95 -8.40
C ARG A 348 5.31 -11.88 -8.23
N ALA A 349 6.32 -11.51 -7.45
CA ALA A 349 7.48 -12.37 -7.22
C ALA A 349 7.08 -13.69 -6.56
N ILE A 350 6.20 -13.66 -5.56
CA ILE A 350 5.75 -14.87 -4.89
C ILE A 350 4.88 -15.72 -5.83
N THR A 351 3.95 -15.10 -6.55
CA THR A 351 2.98 -15.84 -7.37
C THR A 351 3.58 -16.38 -8.67
N GLU A 352 4.45 -15.63 -9.34
CA GLU A 352 5.05 -15.99 -10.63
C GLU A 352 6.38 -16.74 -10.50
N HIS A 353 7.14 -16.53 -9.41
CA HIS A 353 8.54 -17.00 -9.32
C HIS A 353 8.85 -17.89 -8.11
N PHE A 354 8.03 -17.91 -7.05
CA PHE A 354 8.30 -18.84 -5.95
C PHE A 354 8.08 -20.29 -6.42
N ASN A 355 9.08 -21.14 -6.24
CA ASN A 355 9.01 -22.54 -6.60
C ASN A 355 8.34 -23.38 -5.51
N PHE A 356 7.00 -23.35 -5.50
CA PHE A 356 6.17 -24.12 -4.57
C PHE A 356 6.41 -25.63 -4.70
N ASP A 357 6.64 -26.13 -5.91
CA ASP A 357 6.94 -27.53 -6.22
C ASP A 357 8.17 -28.02 -5.49
N TYR A 358 9.27 -27.30 -5.67
CA TYR A 358 10.51 -27.63 -5.00
C TYR A 358 10.35 -27.64 -3.48
N VAL A 359 9.66 -26.63 -2.92
CA VAL A 359 9.49 -26.55 -1.45
C VAL A 359 8.60 -27.68 -0.94
N TYR A 360 7.52 -28.02 -1.66
CA TYR A 360 6.68 -29.16 -1.33
C TYR A 360 7.50 -30.46 -1.36
N ASP A 361 8.18 -30.74 -2.47
CA ASP A 361 8.96 -31.97 -2.64
C ASP A 361 10.11 -32.03 -1.62
N TYR A 362 10.76 -30.90 -1.29
CA TYR A 362 11.85 -30.86 -0.30
C TYR A 362 11.44 -31.43 1.07
N PHE A 363 10.18 -31.25 1.48
CA PHE A 363 9.68 -31.77 2.75
C PHE A 363 8.86 -33.05 2.61
N PHE A 364 8.06 -33.19 1.56
CA PHE A 364 7.02 -34.23 1.48
C PHE A 364 7.30 -35.29 0.42
N ASP A 365 8.28 -35.07 -0.47
CA ASP A 365 8.75 -36.04 -1.44
C ASP A 365 10.23 -35.78 -1.83
N PRO A 366 11.17 -35.89 -0.88
CA PRO A 366 12.54 -35.42 -1.07
C PRO A 366 13.28 -36.15 -2.19
N SER A 367 12.80 -37.33 -2.60
CA SER A 367 13.34 -38.11 -3.71
C SER A 367 13.34 -37.35 -5.04
N LYS A 368 12.38 -36.45 -5.26
CA LYS A 368 12.24 -35.67 -6.50
C LYS A 368 13.25 -34.54 -6.64
N VAL A 369 13.75 -34.01 -5.53
CA VAL A 369 14.63 -32.82 -5.49
C VAL A 369 15.97 -33.09 -4.82
N GLN A 370 16.27 -34.35 -4.51
CA GLN A 370 17.52 -34.73 -3.86
C GLN A 370 18.74 -34.26 -4.66
N GLY A 371 19.63 -33.53 -3.99
CA GLY A 371 20.84 -32.98 -4.61
C GLY A 371 20.60 -31.79 -5.55
N GLN A 372 19.35 -31.39 -5.78
CA GLN A 372 19.02 -30.21 -6.58
C GLN A 372 18.96 -28.97 -5.67
N PRO A 373 19.60 -27.84 -6.03
CA PRO A 373 19.40 -26.59 -5.31
C PRO A 373 18.06 -25.96 -5.70
N TYR A 374 17.49 -25.19 -4.77
CA TYR A 374 16.34 -24.34 -5.07
C TYR A 374 16.63 -23.40 -6.24
N LYS A 375 15.65 -23.22 -7.12
CA LYS A 375 15.65 -22.19 -8.16
C LYS A 375 14.24 -21.61 -8.32
N PRO A 376 14.11 -20.28 -8.54
CA PRO A 376 12.81 -19.68 -8.86
C PRO A 376 12.20 -20.26 -10.14
N VAL A 377 10.87 -20.30 -10.20
CA VAL A 377 10.14 -20.59 -11.44
C VAL A 377 10.37 -19.43 -12.41
N ASN A 378 10.62 -19.72 -13.69
CA ASN A 378 10.86 -18.72 -14.72
C ASN A 378 12.00 -17.73 -14.36
N GLU A 379 13.12 -18.24 -13.83
CA GLU A 379 14.27 -17.41 -13.40
C GLU A 379 14.74 -16.40 -14.46
N ALA A 380 14.70 -16.76 -15.74
CA ALA A 380 15.03 -15.86 -16.85
C ALA A 380 14.09 -14.64 -16.92
N LEU A 381 12.78 -14.85 -16.71
CA LEU A 381 11.79 -13.77 -16.66
C LEU A 381 11.99 -12.86 -15.45
N LEU A 382 12.30 -13.44 -14.27
CA LEU A 382 12.64 -12.69 -13.07
C LEU A 382 13.85 -11.77 -13.32
N LYS A 383 14.95 -12.34 -13.84
CA LYS A 383 16.17 -11.59 -14.19
C LYS A 383 15.90 -10.49 -15.22
N ALA A 384 15.15 -10.80 -16.27
CA ALA A 384 14.77 -9.82 -17.29
C ALA A 384 13.94 -8.68 -16.70
N THR A 385 13.02 -8.99 -15.78
CA THR A 385 12.20 -7.97 -15.13
C THR A 385 13.03 -7.06 -14.22
N LEU A 386 13.88 -7.62 -13.36
CA LEU A 386 14.76 -6.84 -12.50
C LEU A 386 15.71 -5.95 -13.31
N ALA A 387 16.25 -6.47 -14.42
CA ALA A 387 17.07 -5.69 -15.34
C ALA A 387 16.29 -4.53 -15.98
N ASN A 388 15.00 -4.72 -16.27
CA ASN A 388 14.16 -3.67 -16.84
C ASN A 388 13.91 -2.50 -15.88
N TYR A 389 13.86 -2.72 -14.56
CA TYR A 389 13.75 -1.62 -13.60
C TYR A 389 14.95 -0.67 -13.68
N SER A 390 16.16 -1.22 -13.76
CA SER A 390 17.38 -0.43 -13.91
C SER A 390 17.43 0.41 -15.20
N LYS A 391 16.67 0.01 -16.23
CA LYS A 391 16.48 0.73 -17.51
C LYS A 391 15.35 1.74 -17.46
N ARG A 392 14.32 1.51 -16.64
CA ARG A 392 13.10 2.34 -16.53
C ARG A 392 13.22 3.50 -15.57
N ALA A 393 14.29 3.57 -14.79
CA ALA A 393 14.61 4.65 -13.88
C ALA A 393 14.32 6.05 -14.50
N TYR A 394 13.48 6.85 -13.82
CA TYR A 394 13.04 8.17 -14.28
C TYR A 394 14.16 9.12 -14.68
N TRP A 395 15.29 9.04 -14.00
CA TRP A 395 16.44 9.89 -14.24
C TRP A 395 17.30 9.43 -15.44
N LYS A 396 17.02 8.26 -16.01
CA LYS A 396 17.67 7.75 -17.24
C LYS A 396 16.80 7.95 -18.49
N ASN A 397 15.48 8.08 -18.31
CA ASN A 397 14.55 8.35 -19.39
C ASN A 397 14.46 9.86 -19.59
N ALA A 398 15.26 10.40 -20.50
CA ALA A 398 15.05 11.77 -20.94
C ALA A 398 13.67 11.89 -21.60
N ALA A 399 12.97 13.00 -21.39
CA ALA A 399 11.87 13.39 -22.27
C ALA A 399 12.41 13.35 -23.69
N SER A 400 11.64 12.77 -24.59
CA SER A 400 12.04 12.57 -25.98
C SER A 400 11.98 13.89 -26.76
N THR A 401 12.67 14.92 -26.27
CA THR A 401 13.06 16.05 -27.10
C THR A 401 14.24 15.57 -27.95
N GLY A 402 13.96 14.75 -28.96
CA GLY A 402 14.97 14.22 -29.89
C GLY A 402 15.70 15.30 -30.72
N THR A 403 15.49 16.57 -30.39
CA THR A 403 16.03 17.76 -31.04
C THR A 403 16.47 18.77 -30.00
N ALA A 404 17.55 19.51 -30.30
CA ALA A 404 17.94 20.67 -29.51
C ALA A 404 16.74 21.63 -29.38
N LEU A 405 16.41 22.02 -28.15
CA LEU A 405 15.32 22.96 -27.90
C LEU A 405 15.62 24.30 -28.60
N PRO A 406 14.64 24.95 -29.24
CA PRO A 406 14.82 26.28 -29.80
C PRO A 406 15.31 27.28 -28.74
N ALA A 407 15.99 28.35 -29.18
CA ALA A 407 16.44 29.40 -28.26
C ALA A 407 15.25 29.96 -27.45
N GLY A 408 15.43 30.06 -26.13
CA GLY A 408 14.37 30.50 -25.21
C GLY A 408 13.41 29.41 -24.75
N VAL A 409 13.39 28.21 -25.34
CA VAL A 409 12.55 27.09 -24.88
C VAL A 409 13.29 26.31 -23.79
N LEU A 410 12.66 26.19 -22.61
CA LEU A 410 13.20 25.47 -21.45
C LEU A 410 12.79 24.00 -21.42
N PHE A 411 11.60 23.70 -21.93
CA PHE A 411 11.04 22.36 -22.03
C PHE A 411 9.97 22.33 -23.11
N GLN A 412 9.87 21.21 -23.82
CA GLN A 412 8.81 20.96 -24.79
C GLN A 412 8.55 19.45 -24.88
N ASP A 413 7.31 19.02 -24.86
CA ASP A 413 6.94 17.63 -25.10
C ASP A 413 5.52 17.54 -25.69
N ASP A 414 5.43 16.96 -26.88
CA ASP A 414 4.17 16.65 -27.59
C ASP A 414 3.85 15.15 -27.55
N PHE A 415 4.67 14.36 -26.84
CA PHE A 415 4.57 12.91 -26.71
C PHE A 415 4.65 12.14 -28.04
N ALA A 416 5.09 12.76 -29.14
CA ALA A 416 5.07 12.14 -30.46
C ALA A 416 5.99 10.91 -30.57
N ASN A 417 7.06 10.87 -29.76
CA ASN A 417 8.01 9.75 -29.73
C ASN A 417 7.62 8.64 -28.73
N ASN A 418 6.45 8.75 -28.10
CA ASN A 418 5.91 7.70 -27.25
C ASN A 418 5.01 6.74 -28.01
N GLU A 419 5.10 5.46 -27.68
CA GLU A 419 4.14 4.47 -28.18
C GLU A 419 2.83 4.55 -27.37
N PRO A 420 1.65 4.58 -28.00
CA PRO A 420 0.38 4.48 -27.29
C PRO A 420 0.31 3.24 -26.38
N GLY A 421 -0.27 3.41 -25.20
CA GLY A 421 -0.33 2.38 -24.15
C GLY A 421 0.90 2.36 -23.23
N THR A 422 1.98 3.06 -23.58
CA THR A 422 3.20 3.12 -22.75
C THR A 422 3.17 4.26 -21.75
N ARG A 423 4.16 4.26 -20.86
CA ARG A 423 4.43 5.37 -19.95
C ARG A 423 4.98 6.59 -20.73
N PRO A 424 4.54 7.83 -20.44
CA PRO A 424 5.19 9.02 -21.02
C PRO A 424 6.68 9.09 -20.66
N ASN A 425 7.53 9.28 -21.66
CA ASN A 425 8.98 9.26 -21.52
C ASN A 425 9.44 10.60 -20.92
N GLY A 426 10.28 10.59 -19.89
CA GLY A 426 10.69 11.83 -19.22
C GLY A 426 9.64 12.47 -18.32
N TRP A 427 8.63 11.69 -17.92
CA TRP A 427 7.60 12.12 -16.98
C TRP A 427 7.48 11.16 -15.80
N PHE A 428 7.47 11.73 -14.60
CA PHE A 428 7.24 11.01 -13.37
C PHE A 428 5.77 11.10 -12.97
N PHE A 429 5.31 10.04 -12.32
CA PHE A 429 4.04 9.89 -11.61
C PHE A 429 4.16 8.65 -10.72
N SER A 430 3.43 8.64 -9.62
CA SER A 430 3.38 7.50 -8.70
C SER A 430 2.74 6.29 -9.38
N SER A 431 3.26 5.08 -9.17
CA SER A 431 2.56 3.87 -9.62
C SER A 431 1.34 3.53 -8.76
N PHE A 432 1.12 4.25 -7.66
CA PHE A 432 -0.09 4.12 -6.85
C PHE A 432 -1.31 4.73 -7.57
N GLY A 433 -2.44 4.03 -7.48
CA GLY A 433 -3.66 4.40 -8.19
C GLY A 433 -3.57 4.14 -9.70
N LYS A 434 -4.46 4.78 -10.45
CA LYS A 434 -4.47 4.64 -11.92
C LYS A 434 -3.22 5.32 -12.48
N ALA A 435 -2.40 4.57 -13.21
CA ALA A 435 -1.21 5.08 -13.86
C ALA A 435 -1.55 5.99 -15.05
N SER A 436 -0.74 7.03 -15.25
CA SER A 436 -0.78 7.85 -16.47
C SER A 436 -0.19 7.07 -17.64
N ARG A 437 -0.74 7.26 -18.84
CA ARG A 437 -0.30 6.56 -20.06
C ARG A 437 -0.46 7.42 -21.31
N VAL A 438 0.37 7.16 -22.30
CA VAL A 438 0.22 7.75 -23.63
C VAL A 438 -0.92 7.07 -24.38
N THR A 439 -1.69 7.85 -25.13
CA THR A 439 -2.82 7.39 -25.92
C THR A 439 -3.05 8.28 -27.13
N THR A 440 -3.90 7.83 -28.05
CA THR A 440 -4.40 8.63 -29.17
C THR A 440 -5.85 8.99 -28.92
N LEU A 441 -6.26 10.19 -29.34
CA LEU A 441 -7.63 10.66 -29.20
C LEU A 441 -8.27 10.82 -30.58
N LYS A 442 -9.48 10.27 -30.74
CA LYS A 442 -10.23 10.41 -31.99
C LYS A 442 -10.49 11.90 -32.26
N GLY A 443 -10.11 12.37 -33.44
CA GLY A 443 -10.32 13.76 -33.86
C GLY A 443 -9.24 14.76 -33.41
N PHE A 444 -8.23 14.31 -32.65
CA PHE A 444 -7.08 15.14 -32.31
C PHE A 444 -5.78 14.54 -32.83
N PRO A 445 -4.90 15.32 -33.48
CA PRO A 445 -3.63 14.83 -33.95
C PRO A 445 -2.69 14.52 -32.78
N GLY A 446 -1.70 13.67 -33.05
CA GLY A 446 -0.61 13.37 -32.13
C GLY A 446 -1.00 12.49 -30.95
N ASN A 447 -0.08 12.42 -30.00
CA ASN A 447 -0.20 11.62 -28.80
C ASN A 447 -0.58 12.50 -27.61
N TRP A 448 -1.28 11.88 -26.67
CA TRP A 448 -1.81 12.53 -25.48
C TRP A 448 -1.48 11.70 -24.25
N VAL A 449 -1.20 12.35 -23.13
CA VAL A 449 -1.11 11.66 -21.85
C VAL A 449 -2.47 11.68 -21.19
N GLN A 450 -3.06 10.49 -21.04
CA GLN A 450 -4.18 10.29 -20.13
C GLN A 450 -3.65 10.35 -18.69
N ILE A 451 -4.10 11.33 -17.92
CA ILE A 451 -3.66 11.50 -16.53
C ILE A 451 -4.47 10.58 -15.61
N GLY A 452 -3.77 9.80 -14.81
CA GLY A 452 -4.35 8.98 -13.75
C GLY A 452 -5.10 9.81 -12.69
N TYR A 453 -6.25 9.34 -12.22
CA TYR A 453 -7.03 10.05 -11.20
C TYR A 453 -6.22 10.26 -9.92
N ASN A 454 -6.19 11.49 -9.40
CA ASN A 454 -5.41 11.91 -8.23
C ASN A 454 -3.92 11.50 -8.31
N ASN A 455 -3.40 11.35 -9.53
CA ASN A 455 -2.01 11.01 -9.78
C ASN A 455 -1.32 12.20 -10.41
N LYS A 456 -0.37 12.80 -9.67
CA LYS A 456 0.41 13.94 -10.12
C LYS A 456 1.45 13.48 -11.13
N ILE A 457 1.50 14.16 -12.27
CA ILE A 457 2.50 13.93 -13.31
C ILE A 457 3.41 15.15 -13.46
N ASP A 458 4.74 14.95 -13.48
CA ASP A 458 5.72 16.02 -13.64
C ASP A 458 6.86 15.68 -14.63
N PRO A 459 7.37 16.67 -15.38
CA PRO A 459 8.47 16.48 -16.31
C PRO A 459 9.80 16.36 -15.56
N THR A 460 10.50 15.25 -15.77
CA THR A 460 11.74 14.93 -15.06
C THR A 460 12.96 15.64 -15.65
N THR A 461 12.90 16.04 -16.92
CA THR A 461 14.00 16.74 -17.61
C THR A 461 13.90 18.26 -17.57
N LEU A 462 12.80 18.81 -17.08
CA LEU A 462 12.65 20.25 -16.95
C LEU A 462 13.68 20.80 -15.96
N LYS A 463 14.53 21.71 -16.45
CA LYS A 463 15.48 22.43 -15.60
C LYS A 463 14.72 23.32 -14.62
N LYS A 464 15.03 23.15 -13.33
CA LYS A 464 14.45 23.87 -12.20
C LYS A 464 15.58 24.61 -11.44
N PRO A 465 15.31 25.76 -10.80
CA PRO A 465 14.04 26.48 -10.78
C PRO A 465 13.69 27.11 -12.14
N LEU A 466 12.40 27.38 -12.36
CA LEU A 466 11.93 28.18 -13.50
C LEU A 466 12.46 29.63 -13.39
N PRO A 467 12.69 30.32 -14.51
CA PRO A 467 13.16 31.71 -14.51
C PRO A 467 12.11 32.66 -13.92
N GLU A 468 12.51 33.90 -13.66
CA GLU A 468 11.58 34.92 -13.15
C GLU A 468 10.44 35.21 -14.13
N ASN A 469 10.67 35.20 -15.44
CA ASN A 469 9.64 35.38 -16.44
C ASN A 469 9.58 34.13 -17.32
N PHE A 470 8.41 33.52 -17.38
CA PHE A 470 8.17 32.37 -18.25
C PHE A 470 6.73 32.33 -18.74
N THR A 471 6.56 31.62 -19.84
CA THR A 471 5.27 31.24 -20.40
C THR A 471 5.19 29.71 -20.40
N LEU A 472 4.07 29.17 -19.92
CA LEU A 472 3.76 27.74 -19.92
C LEU A 472 2.52 27.52 -20.77
N ASP A 473 2.65 26.71 -21.81
CA ASP A 473 1.60 26.34 -22.74
C ASP A 473 1.33 24.84 -22.65
N TYR A 474 0.07 24.44 -22.77
CA TYR A 474 -0.31 23.03 -22.96
C TYR A 474 -1.71 22.92 -23.55
N ASP A 475 -1.96 21.82 -24.25
CA ASP A 475 -3.29 21.43 -24.67
C ASP A 475 -3.94 20.52 -23.61
N LEU A 476 -5.22 20.75 -23.36
CA LEU A 476 -6.07 19.95 -22.47
C LEU A 476 -7.25 19.39 -23.25
N ALA A 477 -7.53 18.10 -23.08
CA ALA A 477 -8.70 17.45 -23.65
C ALA A 477 -9.45 16.58 -22.63
N THR A 478 -10.70 16.25 -22.93
CA THR A 478 -11.53 15.34 -22.13
C THR A 478 -12.31 14.35 -23.01
N SER A 479 -12.85 13.29 -22.39
CA SER A 479 -13.81 12.40 -23.06
C SER A 479 -14.93 13.20 -23.70
N PRO A 480 -15.28 12.97 -24.97
CA PRO A 480 -16.43 13.63 -25.60
C PRO A 480 -17.74 13.11 -25.01
N ASP A 481 -18.83 13.85 -25.26
CA ASP A 481 -20.21 13.38 -25.09
C ASP A 481 -20.60 12.92 -23.68
N PHE A 482 -19.88 13.35 -22.65
CA PHE A 482 -20.30 13.09 -21.27
C PHE A 482 -21.66 13.76 -20.97
N THR A 483 -22.47 13.09 -20.15
CA THR A 483 -23.83 13.50 -19.79
C THR A 483 -23.93 14.07 -18.37
N THR A 484 -22.90 13.87 -17.55
CA THR A 484 -22.73 14.51 -16.23
C THR A 484 -22.63 16.03 -16.36
N ARG A 485 -22.69 16.75 -15.23
CA ARG A 485 -22.60 18.23 -15.22
C ARG A 485 -21.20 18.75 -15.54
N THR A 486 -20.20 18.01 -15.10
CA THR A 486 -18.76 18.25 -15.31
C THR A 486 -18.17 17.07 -16.07
N GLY A 487 -17.19 17.37 -16.92
CA GLY A 487 -16.38 16.36 -17.59
C GLY A 487 -15.01 16.24 -16.92
N GLY A 488 -13.99 15.99 -17.73
CA GLY A 488 -12.62 15.93 -17.27
C GLY A 488 -12.15 17.28 -16.71
N ALA A 489 -11.39 17.19 -15.62
CA ALA A 489 -10.80 18.33 -14.94
C ALA A 489 -9.32 18.08 -14.65
N VAL A 490 -8.48 19.08 -14.92
CA VAL A 490 -7.03 19.03 -14.68
C VAL A 490 -6.61 20.22 -13.82
N ARG A 491 -5.78 19.94 -12.82
CA ARG A 491 -5.08 20.93 -12.00
C ARG A 491 -3.62 20.99 -12.42
N LEU A 492 -3.15 22.16 -12.83
CA LEU A 492 -1.74 22.51 -12.89
C LEU A 492 -1.33 23.15 -11.55
N THR A 493 -0.27 22.67 -10.94
CA THR A 493 0.30 23.24 -9.71
C THR A 493 1.75 23.62 -9.93
N LEU A 494 2.11 24.86 -9.59
CA LEU A 494 3.48 25.32 -9.45
C LEU A 494 3.74 25.66 -7.98
N GLU A 495 4.86 25.19 -7.42
CA GLU A 495 5.27 25.55 -6.05
C GLU A 495 6.72 26.03 -6.04
N GLY A 496 6.98 27.05 -5.25
CA GLY A 496 8.28 27.69 -5.13
C GLY A 496 8.49 28.34 -3.78
N GLY A 497 9.73 28.72 -3.50
CA GLY A 497 10.10 29.43 -2.27
C GLY A 497 11.28 30.37 -2.48
N MET A 498 11.63 31.14 -1.45
CA MET A 498 12.82 31.99 -1.46
C MET A 498 14.09 31.15 -1.27
N ARG A 499 15.18 31.55 -1.92
CA ARG A 499 16.47 30.85 -1.87
C ARG A 499 17.17 31.10 -0.52
N GLY A 500 17.54 30.05 0.20
CA GLY A 500 18.54 30.13 1.28
C GLY A 500 18.04 30.10 2.73
N ASP A 501 16.75 29.98 3.03
CA ASP A 501 16.28 29.74 4.40
C ASP A 501 15.08 28.80 4.43
N GLY A 502 15.20 27.71 5.18
CA GLY A 502 14.20 26.63 5.23
C GLY A 502 12.88 26.99 5.92
N LYS A 503 12.51 28.27 6.09
CA LYS A 503 11.33 28.69 6.87
C LYS A 503 10.60 30.00 6.47
N THR A 504 10.95 30.75 5.41
CA THR A 504 10.53 32.18 5.34
C THR A 504 9.56 32.65 4.24
N ALA A 505 9.40 32.00 3.08
CA ALA A 505 8.23 32.20 2.20
C ALA A 505 8.12 31.11 1.13
N ALA A 506 6.92 30.59 0.91
CA ALA A 506 6.52 29.64 -0.11
C ALA A 506 5.35 30.23 -0.90
N THR A 507 5.26 29.94 -2.19
CA THR A 507 4.13 30.34 -3.04
C THR A 507 3.70 29.16 -3.90
N SER A 508 2.39 28.95 -3.99
CA SER A 508 1.73 28.00 -4.88
C SER A 508 0.88 28.76 -5.89
N ILE A 509 1.00 28.42 -7.17
CA ILE A 509 0.04 28.79 -8.21
C ILE A 509 -0.73 27.54 -8.57
N ARG A 510 -2.05 27.58 -8.52
CA ARG A 510 -2.93 26.48 -8.93
C ARG A 510 -3.87 26.94 -10.02
N VAL A 511 -3.94 26.17 -11.10
CA VAL A 511 -4.86 26.40 -12.22
C VAL A 511 -5.71 25.15 -12.41
N ASP A 512 -7.00 25.24 -12.12
CA ASP A 512 -7.97 24.18 -12.36
C ASP A 512 -8.79 24.52 -13.60
N VAL A 513 -8.81 23.62 -14.58
CA VAL A 513 -9.64 23.75 -15.78
C VAL A 513 -10.59 22.55 -15.83
N THR A 514 -11.89 22.82 -15.72
CA THR A 514 -12.96 21.82 -15.66
C THR A 514 -13.90 22.00 -16.85
N SER A 515 -14.10 20.92 -17.62
CA SER A 515 -15.08 20.94 -18.71
C SER A 515 -16.52 20.90 -18.18
N GLY A 516 -17.42 21.63 -18.82
CA GLY A 516 -18.84 21.64 -18.46
C GLY A 516 -19.75 20.99 -19.52
N ASN A 517 -20.98 20.67 -19.15
CA ASN A 517 -21.96 20.16 -20.10
C ASN A 517 -22.81 21.30 -20.68
N GLU A 518 -22.84 21.42 -22.01
CA GLU A 518 -23.61 22.48 -22.70
C GLU A 518 -25.11 22.40 -22.42
N ALA A 519 -25.65 21.21 -22.14
CA ALA A 519 -27.04 21.03 -21.74
C ALA A 519 -27.40 21.75 -20.43
N ASN A 520 -26.40 22.15 -19.64
CA ASN A 520 -26.59 22.84 -18.36
C ASN A 520 -26.34 24.35 -18.43
N PHE A 521 -26.11 24.94 -19.61
CA PHE A 521 -25.82 26.39 -19.74
C PHE A 521 -26.86 27.29 -19.09
N SER A 522 -28.15 26.96 -19.21
CA SER A 522 -29.27 27.79 -18.71
C SER A 522 -29.70 27.46 -17.28
N SER A 523 -29.12 26.44 -16.65
CA SER A 523 -29.55 25.96 -15.34
C SER A 523 -28.42 26.03 -14.31
N ASN A 524 -27.54 25.03 -14.33
CA ASN A 524 -26.52 24.82 -13.30
C ASN A 524 -25.20 24.39 -13.97
N TYR A 525 -24.69 25.25 -14.86
CA TYR A 525 -23.43 25.01 -15.55
C TYR A 525 -22.26 24.96 -14.55
N ARG A 526 -21.40 23.95 -14.67
CA ARG A 526 -20.28 23.69 -13.75
C ARG A 526 -18.91 23.67 -14.42
N GLY A 527 -18.84 23.92 -15.73
CA GLY A 527 -17.56 24.13 -16.41
C GLY A 527 -16.92 25.43 -15.94
N GLN A 528 -15.67 25.38 -15.50
CA GLN A 528 -15.01 26.52 -14.90
C GLN A 528 -13.51 26.52 -15.13
N VAL A 529 -12.93 27.70 -15.05
CA VAL A 529 -11.50 27.91 -14.87
C VAL A 529 -11.30 28.61 -13.53
N LYS A 530 -10.43 28.04 -12.69
CA LYS A 530 -10.01 28.64 -11.43
C LYS A 530 -8.50 28.83 -11.48
N ILE A 531 -8.03 30.04 -11.17
CA ILE A 531 -6.62 30.31 -10.87
C ILE A 531 -6.51 30.83 -9.46
N GLU A 532 -5.54 30.33 -8.71
CA GLU A 532 -5.31 30.67 -7.31
C GLU A 532 -3.82 30.86 -7.08
N VAL A 533 -3.47 31.93 -6.35
CA VAL A 533 -2.12 32.14 -5.80
C VAL A 533 -2.24 32.05 -4.29
N ILE A 534 -1.37 31.27 -3.66
CA ILE A 534 -1.31 31.11 -2.20
C ILE A 534 0.14 31.29 -1.75
N SER A 535 0.40 32.20 -0.81
CA SER A 535 1.74 32.54 -0.32
C SER A 535 1.82 32.50 1.22
N TYR A 536 2.86 31.86 1.77
CA TYR A 536 3.07 31.61 3.21
C TYR A 536 4.53 31.76 3.64
N PRO A 537 4.90 32.36 4.79
CA PRO A 537 4.27 33.50 5.45
C PRO A 537 4.67 34.81 4.76
N VAL A 538 3.79 35.82 4.79
CA VAL A 538 4.19 37.21 4.47
C VAL A 538 4.41 37.93 5.79
N ASP A 539 5.66 37.96 6.25
CA ASP A 539 6.03 38.60 7.52
C ASP A 539 5.87 40.13 7.40
N LYS A 540 4.75 40.67 7.91
CA LYS A 540 4.59 42.12 8.12
C LYS A 540 3.96 42.52 9.44
N SER A 541 3.63 41.58 10.32
CA SER A 541 3.29 41.81 11.74
C SER A 541 3.07 40.45 12.39
N ASN A 542 3.00 40.37 13.71
CA ASN A 542 2.87 39.14 14.52
C ASN A 542 1.59 38.28 14.26
N PHE A 543 0.98 38.36 13.08
CA PHE A 543 -0.13 37.54 12.60
C PHE A 543 0.28 36.80 11.33
N GLN A 544 0.22 35.48 11.36
CA GLN A 544 0.27 34.66 10.15
C GLN A 544 -0.96 34.98 9.30
N MET A 545 -0.77 35.64 8.16
CA MET A 545 -1.83 35.86 7.18
C MET A 545 -1.52 35.09 5.90
N ASP A 546 -2.49 34.31 5.45
CA ASP A 546 -2.52 33.74 4.10
C ASP A 546 -2.59 34.91 3.12
N ALA A 547 -1.50 35.17 2.40
CA ALA A 547 -1.51 36.10 1.27
C ALA A 547 -1.84 35.32 0.00
N GLY A 548 -2.57 35.95 -0.90
CA GLY A 548 -3.06 35.30 -2.10
C GLY A 548 -4.57 35.44 -2.29
N GLY A 549 -5.03 34.89 -3.39
CA GLY A 549 -6.41 34.94 -3.78
C GLY A 549 -6.64 34.22 -5.09
N GLU A 550 -7.89 34.23 -5.51
CA GLU A 550 -8.36 33.41 -6.60
C GLU A 550 -9.26 34.20 -7.55
N SER A 551 -9.29 33.75 -8.79
CA SER A 551 -10.34 34.08 -9.75
C SER A 551 -10.98 32.78 -10.21
N ILE A 552 -12.31 32.72 -10.11
CA ILE A 552 -13.13 31.59 -10.54
C ILE A 552 -14.11 32.13 -11.57
N LEU A 553 -14.03 31.59 -12.79
CA LEU A 553 -14.85 32.04 -13.91
C LEU A 553 -15.50 30.85 -14.61
N PRO A 554 -16.77 30.98 -15.03
CA PRO A 554 -17.38 29.96 -15.88
C PRO A 554 -16.61 29.86 -17.19
N GLN A 555 -16.32 28.63 -17.63
CA GLN A 555 -15.58 28.38 -18.86
C GLN A 555 -16.50 27.75 -19.89
N MET A 556 -16.97 28.54 -20.87
CA MET A 556 -17.95 28.11 -21.88
C MET A 556 -17.31 27.55 -23.15
N VAL A 557 -15.97 27.49 -23.28
CA VAL A 557 -15.28 26.96 -24.48
C VAL A 557 -14.67 25.57 -24.30
N PHE A 558 -14.74 25.00 -23.09
CA PHE A 558 -14.33 23.62 -22.79
C PHE A 558 -15.52 22.81 -22.29
N THR A 559 -16.10 21.98 -23.16
CA THR A 559 -17.39 21.33 -22.92
C THR A 559 -17.43 19.88 -23.43
N ASN A 560 -18.54 19.18 -23.19
CA ASN A 560 -18.77 17.84 -23.78
C ASN A 560 -18.78 17.81 -25.32
N ARG A 561 -19.08 18.94 -25.97
CA ARG A 561 -19.04 19.09 -27.44
C ARG A 561 -17.76 19.76 -27.95
N ARG A 562 -17.14 20.60 -27.12
CA ARG A 562 -15.86 21.27 -27.39
C ARG A 562 -14.84 20.77 -26.39
N ASN A 563 -14.39 19.53 -26.60
CA ASN A 563 -13.66 18.74 -25.63
C ASN A 563 -12.13 18.93 -25.68
N LYS A 564 -11.65 20.05 -26.24
CA LYS A 564 -10.24 20.48 -26.21
C LYS A 564 -10.13 21.98 -26.00
N VAL A 565 -9.14 22.41 -25.23
CA VAL A 565 -8.68 23.81 -25.13
C VAL A 565 -7.17 23.90 -25.09
N HIS A 566 -6.65 25.04 -25.52
CA HIS A 566 -5.27 25.45 -25.28
C HIS A 566 -5.20 26.32 -24.02
N VAL A 567 -4.25 26.05 -23.14
CA VAL A 567 -4.06 26.76 -21.87
C VAL A 567 -2.68 27.40 -21.85
N THR A 568 -2.63 28.70 -21.61
CA THR A 568 -1.37 29.46 -21.46
C THR A 568 -1.35 30.16 -20.11
N LEU A 569 -0.32 29.90 -19.30
CA LEU A 569 -0.03 30.60 -18.06
C LEU A 569 1.24 31.45 -18.25
N GLN A 570 1.11 32.77 -18.16
CA GLN A 570 2.22 33.69 -18.19
C GLN A 570 2.54 34.17 -16.78
N LYS A 571 3.80 34.05 -16.38
CA LYS A 571 4.33 34.66 -15.16
C LYS A 571 5.29 35.78 -15.57
N ARG A 572 5.01 37.01 -15.12
CA ARG A 572 5.82 38.20 -15.38
C ARG A 572 6.02 38.92 -14.05
N SER A 573 7.25 38.96 -13.56
CA SER A 573 7.59 39.56 -12.26
C SER A 573 6.69 39.01 -11.13
N ASP A 574 5.84 39.84 -10.53
CA ASP A 574 4.95 39.51 -9.42
C ASP A 574 3.52 39.13 -9.87
N ARG A 575 3.26 39.03 -11.18
CA ARG A 575 1.94 38.77 -11.75
C ARG A 575 1.86 37.46 -12.52
N VAL A 576 0.64 36.92 -12.53
CA VAL A 576 0.24 35.81 -13.39
C VAL A 576 -0.96 36.21 -14.23
N THR A 577 -0.96 35.74 -15.48
CA THR A 577 -2.07 35.90 -16.41
C THR A 577 -2.36 34.56 -17.06
N LEU A 578 -3.63 34.17 -17.05
CA LEU A 578 -4.13 32.93 -17.62
C LEU A 578 -4.90 33.24 -18.91
N PHE A 579 -4.64 32.44 -19.94
CA PHE A 579 -5.34 32.47 -21.21
C PHE A 579 -5.93 31.10 -21.50
N ILE A 580 -7.12 31.09 -22.12
CA ILE A 580 -7.74 29.89 -22.67
C ILE A 580 -8.08 30.18 -24.12
N ASN A 581 -7.55 29.37 -25.05
CA ASN A 581 -7.62 29.59 -26.50
C ASN A 581 -7.23 31.04 -26.87
N ASP A 582 -6.04 31.46 -26.43
CA ASP A 582 -5.44 32.79 -26.66
C ASP A 582 -6.22 33.99 -26.10
N LYS A 583 -7.36 33.76 -25.45
CA LYS A 583 -8.13 34.80 -24.78
C LYS A 583 -7.74 34.89 -23.31
N GLN A 584 -7.34 36.08 -22.86
CA GLN A 584 -7.10 36.35 -21.44
C GLN A 584 -8.39 36.09 -20.66
N VAL A 585 -8.33 35.16 -19.70
CA VAL A 585 -9.46 34.84 -18.82
C VAL A 585 -9.31 35.44 -17.43
N ALA A 586 -8.09 35.51 -16.90
CA ALA A 586 -7.84 36.07 -15.57
C ALA A 586 -6.40 36.60 -15.46
N THR A 587 -6.22 37.65 -14.68
CA THR A 587 -4.92 38.14 -14.20
C THR A 587 -4.97 38.38 -12.69
N THR A 588 -3.83 38.57 -12.03
CA THR A 588 -3.77 38.85 -10.58
C THR A 588 -4.62 40.05 -10.16
N ALA A 589 -4.89 41.00 -11.05
CA ALA A 589 -5.78 42.12 -10.79
C ALA A 589 -7.27 41.71 -10.62
N ASP A 590 -7.67 40.56 -11.16
CA ASP A 590 -9.03 40.03 -11.05
C ASP A 590 -9.25 39.23 -9.75
N PHE A 591 -8.18 38.99 -8.98
CA PHE A 591 -8.23 38.06 -7.87
C PHE A 591 -8.98 38.65 -6.67
N LYS A 592 -9.76 37.78 -6.04
CA LYS A 592 -10.46 38.06 -4.79
C LYS A 592 -9.87 37.19 -3.70
N THR A 593 -9.97 37.64 -2.46
CA THR A 593 -9.70 36.77 -1.31
C THR A 593 -10.69 35.60 -1.32
N LYS A 594 -10.40 34.53 -0.58
CA LYS A 594 -11.32 33.38 -0.40
C LYS A 594 -12.74 33.78 0.05
N TYR A 595 -12.89 34.97 0.65
CA TYR A 595 -14.17 35.52 1.10
C TYR A 595 -14.78 36.54 0.11
N GLY A 596 -14.29 36.60 -1.13
CA GLY A 596 -14.84 37.42 -2.20
C GLY A 596 -14.50 38.92 -2.14
N LYS A 597 -13.63 39.35 -1.22
CA LYS A 597 -13.20 40.76 -1.12
C LYS A 597 -12.07 41.05 -2.11
N PRO A 598 -11.91 42.30 -2.57
CA PRO A 598 -10.73 42.72 -3.33
C PRO A 598 -9.44 42.30 -2.62
N CYS A 599 -8.53 41.69 -3.35
CA CYS A 599 -7.32 41.13 -2.77
C CYS A 599 -6.16 42.12 -2.83
N ALA A 600 -5.85 42.73 -1.68
CA ALA A 600 -4.72 43.66 -1.56
C ALA A 600 -3.34 42.97 -1.65
N TYR A 601 -3.28 41.65 -1.50
CA TYR A 601 -2.03 40.88 -1.39
C TYR A 601 -2.01 39.67 -2.34
N CYS A 602 -2.48 39.84 -3.59
CA CYS A 602 -2.55 38.77 -4.59
C CYS A 602 -1.35 38.69 -5.55
N LEU A 603 -0.27 39.38 -5.21
CA LEU A 603 0.96 39.40 -5.99
C LEU A 603 1.90 38.30 -5.49
N ILE A 604 2.69 37.74 -6.41
CA ILE A 604 3.74 36.79 -6.08
C ILE A 604 4.89 37.56 -5.41
N PRO A 605 5.33 37.18 -4.20
CA PRO A 605 6.47 37.83 -3.55
C PRO A 605 7.73 37.83 -4.43
N THR A 606 8.48 38.93 -4.40
CA THR A 606 9.75 39.04 -5.13
C THR A 606 10.73 37.96 -4.68
N GLY A 607 11.45 37.34 -5.62
CA GLY A 607 12.48 36.34 -5.33
C GLY A 607 11.98 34.90 -5.17
N ILE A 608 10.68 34.65 -5.33
CA ILE A 608 10.14 33.28 -5.39
C ILE A 608 10.70 32.55 -6.62
N GLN A 609 11.28 31.37 -6.39
CA GLN A 609 11.79 30.47 -7.41
C GLN A 609 10.94 29.20 -7.45
N PHE A 610 10.21 28.98 -8.55
CA PHE A 610 9.37 27.79 -8.72
C PHE A 610 10.22 26.57 -9.04
N THR A 611 10.18 25.57 -8.17
CA THR A 611 10.95 24.33 -8.27
C THR A 611 10.06 23.11 -8.50
N THR A 612 8.76 23.22 -8.23
CA THR A 612 7.79 22.16 -8.49
C THR A 612 6.82 22.60 -9.58
N ILE A 613 6.51 21.68 -10.48
CA ILE A 613 5.44 21.79 -11.46
C ILE A 613 4.82 20.40 -11.63
N ASN A 614 3.50 20.29 -11.62
CA ASN A 614 2.80 19.04 -11.88
C ASN A 614 1.39 19.27 -12.42
N TRP A 615 0.86 18.26 -13.11
CA TRP A 615 -0.53 18.17 -13.52
C TRP A 615 -1.22 17.03 -12.78
N GLU A 616 -2.49 17.21 -12.41
CA GLU A 616 -3.28 16.21 -11.68
C GLU A 616 -4.68 16.12 -12.28
N ASN A 617 -5.21 14.91 -12.43
CA ASN A 617 -6.60 14.69 -12.81
C ASN A 617 -7.49 14.76 -11.56
N ILE A 618 -8.35 15.78 -11.52
CA ILE A 618 -9.26 16.09 -10.40
C ILE A 618 -10.74 15.91 -10.81
N SER A 619 -11.02 15.06 -11.79
CA SER A 619 -12.38 14.84 -12.32
C SER A 619 -13.29 14.15 -11.29
N ASP A 620 -14.53 14.62 -11.15
CA ASP A 620 -15.53 14.05 -10.24
C ASP A 620 -15.87 12.58 -10.58
N ASP A 621 -16.07 12.28 -11.88
CA ASP A 621 -16.31 10.93 -12.40
C ASP A 621 -15.10 10.44 -13.21
N SER A 622 -13.97 10.24 -12.52
CA SER A 622 -12.74 9.80 -13.17
C SER A 622 -12.77 8.33 -13.66
N GLU A 623 -13.78 7.56 -13.25
CA GLU A 623 -13.98 6.18 -13.71
C GLU A 623 -14.49 6.14 -15.15
N ASN A 624 -15.44 7.01 -15.50
CA ASN A 624 -16.00 7.07 -16.86
C ASN A 624 -15.39 8.21 -17.70
N ILE A 625 -15.00 9.30 -17.07
CA ILE A 625 -14.53 10.51 -17.75
C ILE A 625 -13.02 10.64 -17.59
N LYS A 626 -12.34 10.88 -18.71
CA LYS A 626 -10.88 10.97 -18.76
C LYS A 626 -10.44 12.39 -19.04
N ALA A 627 -9.24 12.69 -18.59
CA ALA A 627 -8.56 13.97 -18.78
C ALA A 627 -7.19 13.70 -19.41
N TYR A 628 -6.82 14.55 -20.37
CA TYR A 628 -5.65 14.36 -21.21
C TYR A 628 -4.86 15.65 -21.37
N ILE A 629 -3.53 15.57 -21.39
CA ILE A 629 -2.65 16.69 -21.73
C ILE A 629 -1.76 16.36 -22.93
N SER A 630 -1.42 17.36 -23.73
CA SER A 630 -0.43 17.29 -24.82
C SER A 630 0.23 18.65 -25.05
N ASN A 631 1.22 18.70 -25.94
CA ASN A 631 1.88 19.92 -26.40
C ASN A 631 2.38 20.83 -25.26
N VAL A 632 2.98 20.24 -24.22
CA VAL A 632 3.48 20.98 -23.07
C VAL A 632 4.74 21.73 -23.47
N LYS A 633 4.77 23.04 -23.28
CA LYS A 633 5.91 23.90 -23.63
C LYS A 633 6.14 24.93 -22.52
N ILE A 634 7.40 25.18 -22.20
CA ILE A 634 7.80 26.24 -21.27
C ILE A 634 8.87 27.08 -21.95
N THR A 635 8.62 28.37 -22.08
CA THR A 635 9.56 29.35 -22.64
C THR A 635 10.00 30.36 -21.59
N LYS A 636 11.27 30.74 -21.66
CA LYS A 636 11.79 31.93 -20.99
C LYS A 636 11.45 33.15 -21.85
N ASP A 637 10.94 34.18 -21.20
CA ASP A 637 10.65 35.47 -21.85
C ASP A 637 11.78 36.48 -21.65
#